data_AF-B8KR31-F1
#
_entry.id   AF-B8KR31-F1
#
_cell.length_a   1.000
_cell.length_b   1.000
_cell.length_c   1.000
_cell.angle_alpha   90.00
_cell.angle_beta   90.00
_cell.angle_gamma   90.00
#
_symmetry.space_group_name_H-M   'P 1'
#
loop_
_entity.id
_entity.type
_entity.pdbx_description
1 polymer ?
#
loop_
_entity_poly.entity_id
_entity_poly.type
_entity_poly.pdbx_seq_one_letter_code
_entity_poly.pdbx_strand_id
1 'polypeptide(L)'
;MAPNKIKYNIAQASWINKSTLVLVLITVAISFYGAVTSDNGTYDQFWHVKVGIDLLYRGLSPLIDHYSFTFENSSVKLQPYPFQILYGFLERRLGFEHATIALKSFFFLTFLISLFFLIKCSDAKGLVAALGLAASTYFIQQRLVPRPEIVDFTLLSIAAILYSMADREFSPKNVAAILVLSLAWVNFHAGIIPYVIFSGLYIQKFYDFTSKGTHKIASEWPLFWASGLILLVVGWANQDIAHPIINALQFSDSWDRISEHQSSLILIGEGSAIIAFWAVALSVTAWAVASRNIGIAIVCLIFIYASIDRIRMISMAGVAISVLFFVMASNERSKVTFLTLSVGIRALLVLLGLAATLTFVANFHYVPKKIPRYSETIPSDVVDYLKAQSGRGGNIFNMYHQGGYLLYRLPPTYKIFIDGRTGILYPPSHFLKFNQFTDSHPGKARDLAAQYQIDLAIWPFSKLTHLSIGKDFNLTPEYIGSSNVLYSKTGGLQEIADILMFPSCTPKIIEHMNKNKMKEIIDAQKPRNEILKELTFALESVPVGVDGFLESTNLMKNSIFYRDAYLRPLMYSAISQEDYERTKKAFEALSNRSTLDLIVMAYNARDNKDTDFQTSLLVAVMTSYWEDSSPERLITRPQAVKILELYTTLALDTESNEGINNLARNFSKRHRIEMNPSRSTSLDNYIYTDHCESLLSMSGAPLPDIAF
;
A
#
# COMPACT_ATOMS: atom_id res chain seq x y z
N MET A 1 14.89 62.83 24.86
CA MET A 1 15.46 61.77 24.01
C MET A 1 14.32 61.01 23.35
N ALA A 2 14.14 61.20 22.05
CA ALA A 2 13.06 60.61 21.27
C ALA A 2 13.32 59.12 20.96
N PRO A 3 12.28 58.28 20.80
CA PRO A 3 12.45 56.89 20.41
C PRO A 3 12.81 56.80 18.92
N ASN A 4 13.97 56.23 18.62
CA ASN A 4 14.42 55.97 17.25
C ASN A 4 13.45 54.99 16.56
N LYS A 5 12.68 55.51 15.60
CA LYS A 5 12.00 54.72 14.56
C LYS A 5 13.07 54.08 13.67
N ILE A 6 13.30 52.78 13.83
CA ILE A 6 14.09 52.00 12.88
C ILE A 6 13.28 51.89 11.58
N LYS A 7 13.71 52.64 10.55
CA LYS A 7 13.25 52.45 9.17
C LYS A 7 13.87 51.16 8.63
N TYR A 8 13.04 50.16 8.32
CA TYR A 8 13.48 49.00 7.55
C TYR A 8 13.77 49.41 6.11
N ASN A 9 15.05 49.45 5.73
CA ASN A 9 15.47 49.56 4.34
C ASN A 9 15.32 48.18 3.68
N ILE A 10 14.47 48.08 2.65
CA ILE A 10 14.13 46.84 1.94
C ILE A 10 15.24 46.42 0.94
N ALA A 11 16.33 47.16 0.82
CA ALA A 11 17.42 46.85 -0.11
C ALA A 11 18.67 46.32 0.62
N GLN A 12 19.11 45.12 0.24
CA GLN A 12 20.41 44.50 0.51
C GLN A 12 20.63 43.86 1.90
N ALA A 13 20.00 42.71 2.12
CA ALA A 13 20.68 41.61 2.81
C ALA A 13 20.69 40.43 1.82
N SER A 14 21.85 39.87 1.48
CA SER A 14 21.90 38.59 0.75
C SER A 14 21.51 37.49 1.73
N TRP A 15 20.21 37.25 1.87
CA TRP A 15 19.61 36.36 2.87
C TRP A 15 20.11 34.91 2.82
N ILE A 16 20.81 34.52 1.76
CA ILE A 16 21.30 33.17 1.52
C ILE A 16 22.65 33.32 0.76
N ASN A 17 23.74 32.71 1.26
CA ASN A 17 24.97 32.64 0.48
C ASN A 17 24.72 31.85 -0.83
N LYS A 18 25.43 32.14 -1.92
CA LYS A 18 25.16 31.51 -3.23
C LYS A 18 25.09 29.97 -3.13
N SER A 19 25.96 29.36 -2.33
CA SER A 19 26.01 27.90 -2.12
C SER A 19 24.75 27.33 -1.44
N THR A 20 24.20 28.03 -0.44
CA THR A 20 22.98 27.62 0.28
C THR A 20 21.76 27.82 -0.60
N LEU A 21 21.75 28.85 -1.46
CA LEU A 21 20.66 29.07 -2.40
C LEU A 21 20.59 27.96 -3.44
N VAL A 22 21.76 27.56 -3.96
CA VAL A 22 21.87 26.42 -4.88
C VAL A 22 21.39 25.13 -4.22
N LEU A 23 21.79 24.84 -2.98
CA LEU A 23 21.32 23.65 -2.24
C LEU A 23 19.80 23.66 -2.02
N VAL A 24 19.22 24.81 -1.66
CA VAL A 24 17.76 24.97 -1.52
C VAL A 24 17.05 24.71 -2.85
N LEU A 25 17.54 25.28 -3.95
CA LEU A 25 16.96 25.09 -5.28
C LEU A 25 17.07 23.64 -5.75
N ILE A 26 18.21 22.98 -5.52
CA ILE A 26 18.40 21.56 -5.83
C ILE A 26 17.43 20.71 -4.99
N THR A 27 17.32 20.97 -3.69
CA THR A 27 16.41 20.24 -2.79
C THR A 27 14.97 20.38 -3.25
N VAL A 28 14.53 21.60 -3.58
CA VAL A 28 13.20 21.87 -4.12
C VAL A 28 12.99 21.18 -5.46
N ALA A 29 13.97 21.24 -6.38
CA ALA A 29 13.87 20.62 -7.70
C ALA A 29 13.79 19.08 -7.62
N ILE A 30 14.64 18.44 -6.82
CA ILE A 30 14.62 16.99 -6.57
C ILE A 30 13.29 16.61 -5.92
N SER A 31 12.84 17.37 -4.92
CA SER A 31 11.58 17.06 -4.22
C SER A 31 10.36 17.25 -5.12
N PHE A 32 10.38 18.25 -6.01
CA PHE A 32 9.34 18.46 -7.00
C PHE A 32 9.35 17.37 -8.08
N TYR A 33 10.53 16.96 -8.54
CA TYR A 33 10.65 15.81 -9.43
C TYR A 33 10.13 14.53 -8.78
N GLY A 34 10.46 14.28 -7.50
CA GLY A 34 9.92 13.17 -6.73
C GLY A 34 8.40 13.27 -6.55
N ALA A 35 7.86 14.46 -6.33
CA ALA A 35 6.42 14.69 -6.27
C ALA A 35 5.70 14.32 -7.58
N VAL A 36 6.29 14.66 -8.73
CA VAL A 36 5.73 14.39 -10.06
C VAL A 36 5.91 12.92 -10.47
N THR A 37 7.02 12.29 -10.08
CA THR A 37 7.40 10.95 -10.55
C THR A 37 7.11 9.81 -9.57
N SER A 38 6.83 10.12 -8.30
CA SER A 38 6.39 9.13 -7.31
C SER A 38 5.13 8.41 -7.80
N ASP A 39 5.06 7.10 -7.56
CA ASP A 39 3.90 6.29 -7.95
C ASP A 39 2.62 6.99 -7.52
N ASN A 40 1.71 7.14 -8.49
CA ASN A 40 0.59 8.06 -8.40
C ASN A 40 -0.57 7.51 -7.57
N GLY A 41 -0.45 6.30 -7.03
CA GLY A 41 -1.61 5.54 -6.58
C GLY A 41 -1.72 5.25 -5.10
N THR A 42 -2.85 5.62 -4.51
CA THR A 42 -3.47 4.81 -3.45
C THR A 42 -4.79 4.26 -3.95
N TYR A 43 -5.26 3.15 -3.39
CA TYR A 43 -6.57 2.61 -3.76
C TYR A 43 -7.73 3.55 -3.41
N ASP A 44 -7.52 4.46 -2.45
CA ASP A 44 -8.57 5.35 -1.94
C ASP A 44 -8.82 6.58 -2.82
N GLN A 45 -7.83 6.97 -3.61
CA GLN A 45 -7.93 8.14 -4.48
C GLN A 45 -9.11 8.05 -5.45
N PHE A 46 -9.45 6.83 -5.89
CA PHE A 46 -10.50 6.58 -6.87
C PHE A 46 -11.89 6.90 -6.31
N TRP A 47 -12.14 6.56 -5.04
CA TRP A 47 -13.42 6.92 -4.43
C TRP A 47 -13.49 8.40 -4.10
N HIS A 48 -12.38 9.04 -3.70
CA HIS A 48 -12.35 10.48 -3.50
C HIS A 48 -12.69 11.25 -4.77
N VAL A 49 -12.05 10.91 -5.90
CA VAL A 49 -12.30 11.59 -7.17
C VAL A 49 -13.73 11.33 -7.66
N LYS A 50 -14.25 10.11 -7.49
CA LYS A 50 -15.61 9.77 -7.89
C LYS A 50 -16.67 10.52 -7.07
N VAL A 51 -16.50 10.60 -5.75
CA VAL A 51 -17.38 11.39 -4.87
C VAL A 51 -17.36 12.86 -5.28
N GLY A 52 -16.18 13.42 -5.57
CA GLY A 52 -16.03 14.79 -6.06
C GLY A 52 -16.77 15.05 -7.37
N ILE A 53 -16.62 14.14 -8.33
CA ILE A 53 -17.32 14.18 -9.62
C ILE A 53 -18.84 14.13 -9.43
N ASP A 54 -19.32 13.19 -8.62
CA ASP A 54 -20.76 12.97 -8.46
C ASP A 54 -21.41 14.11 -7.67
N LEU A 55 -20.71 14.69 -6.69
CA LEU A 55 -21.13 15.92 -6.03
C LEU A 55 -21.20 17.10 -7.02
N LEU A 56 -20.12 17.36 -7.77
CA LEU A 56 -20.05 18.53 -8.65
C LEU A 56 -20.99 18.48 -9.85
N TYR A 57 -21.13 17.31 -10.47
CA TYR A 57 -21.78 17.18 -11.78
C TYR A 57 -23.12 16.47 -11.74
N ARG A 58 -23.45 15.78 -10.63
CA ARG A 58 -24.73 15.07 -10.47
C ARG A 58 -25.52 15.54 -9.25
N GLY A 59 -24.95 16.42 -8.42
CA GLY A 59 -25.57 16.92 -7.19
C GLY A 59 -25.78 15.82 -6.14
N LEU A 60 -25.05 14.70 -6.22
CA LEU A 60 -25.19 13.61 -5.27
C LEU A 60 -24.56 14.01 -3.94
N SER A 61 -25.34 13.86 -2.87
CA SER A 61 -24.85 14.15 -1.53
C SER A 61 -23.72 13.18 -1.16
N PRO A 62 -22.55 13.68 -0.76
CA PRO A 62 -21.42 12.86 -0.36
C PRO A 62 -21.54 12.37 1.10
N LEU A 63 -22.59 12.77 1.82
CA LEU A 63 -22.92 12.35 3.19
C LEU A 63 -23.61 10.99 3.26
N ILE A 64 -24.05 10.45 2.12
CA ILE A 64 -24.71 9.15 2.04
C ILE A 64 -24.03 8.29 0.98
N ASP A 65 -24.00 6.98 1.21
CA ASP A 65 -23.39 6.06 0.27
C ASP A 65 -24.34 5.75 -0.91
N HIS A 66 -23.80 5.89 -2.13
CA HIS A 66 -24.50 5.59 -3.38
C HIS A 66 -23.91 4.38 -4.11
N TYR A 67 -22.80 3.83 -3.63
CA TYR A 67 -21.92 2.96 -4.43
C TYR A 67 -21.91 1.51 -3.94
N SER A 68 -22.09 1.28 -2.64
CA SER A 68 -22.10 -0.05 -2.07
C SER A 68 -23.51 -0.61 -1.98
N PHE A 69 -23.65 -1.92 -2.12
CA PHE A 69 -24.92 -2.61 -1.81
C PHE A 69 -24.97 -3.14 -0.37
N THR A 70 -23.84 -3.13 0.33
CA THR A 70 -23.72 -3.59 1.72
C THR A 70 -24.13 -2.52 2.73
N PHE A 71 -23.95 -1.24 2.37
CA PHE A 71 -24.29 -0.08 3.20
C PHE A 71 -24.99 1.02 2.38
N GLU A 72 -25.82 0.62 1.41
CA GLU A 72 -26.54 1.55 0.55
C GLU A 72 -27.35 2.57 1.39
N ASN A 73 -27.30 3.85 1.01
CA ASN A 73 -27.95 4.96 1.70
C ASN A 73 -27.50 5.18 3.16
N SER A 74 -26.44 4.50 3.62
CA SER A 74 -25.89 4.73 4.95
C SER A 74 -25.12 6.04 5.02
N SER A 75 -25.10 6.66 6.20
CA SER A 75 -24.34 7.90 6.43
C SER A 75 -22.84 7.66 6.31
N VAL A 76 -22.15 8.54 5.59
CA VAL A 76 -20.71 8.56 5.44
C VAL A 76 -20.13 9.71 6.27
N LYS A 77 -19.29 9.36 7.25
CA LYS A 77 -18.69 10.32 8.19
C LYS A 77 -17.38 10.91 7.65
N LEU A 78 -16.91 11.99 8.29
CA LEU A 78 -15.56 12.58 8.12
C LEU A 78 -15.16 12.84 6.67
N GLN A 79 -16.12 13.22 5.84
CA GLN A 79 -15.90 13.45 4.42
C GLN A 79 -15.21 14.80 4.13
N PRO A 80 -14.13 14.80 3.33
CA PRO A 80 -13.35 15.99 3.00
C PRO A 80 -13.81 16.62 1.67
N TYR A 81 -15.00 17.21 1.64
CA TYR A 81 -15.62 17.68 0.38
C TYR A 81 -14.79 18.67 -0.43
N PRO A 82 -14.11 19.68 0.16
CA PRO A 82 -13.36 20.63 -0.66
C PRO A 82 -12.20 19.95 -1.41
N PHE A 83 -11.56 18.95 -0.78
CA PHE A 83 -10.54 18.13 -1.43
C PHE A 83 -11.14 17.31 -2.58
N GLN A 84 -12.26 16.62 -2.33
CA GLN A 84 -12.95 15.81 -3.34
C GLN A 84 -13.42 16.66 -4.52
N ILE A 85 -14.02 17.83 -4.25
CA ILE A 85 -14.44 18.82 -5.26
C ILE A 85 -13.26 19.22 -6.13
N LEU A 86 -12.13 19.63 -5.55
CA LEU A 86 -10.94 20.00 -6.32
C LEU A 86 -10.45 18.84 -7.19
N TYR A 87 -10.40 17.63 -6.63
CA TYR A 87 -9.92 16.46 -7.37
C TYR A 87 -10.87 16.09 -8.52
N GLY A 88 -12.18 16.05 -8.29
CA GLY A 88 -13.17 15.78 -9.32
C GLY A 88 -13.21 16.84 -10.41
N PHE A 89 -13.01 18.12 -10.06
CA PHE A 89 -12.87 19.21 -11.03
C PHE A 89 -11.63 19.02 -11.93
N LEU A 90 -10.47 18.70 -11.34
CA LEU A 90 -9.24 18.46 -12.11
C LEU A 90 -9.37 17.23 -13.01
N GLU A 91 -9.98 16.15 -12.52
CA GLU A 91 -10.19 14.92 -13.29
C GLU A 91 -11.01 15.18 -14.55
N ARG A 92 -12.11 15.94 -14.45
CA ARG A 92 -12.94 16.28 -15.61
C ARG A 92 -12.25 17.16 -16.64
N ARG A 93 -11.16 17.85 -16.27
CA ARG A 93 -10.42 18.76 -17.16
C ARG A 93 -9.17 18.14 -17.76
N LEU A 94 -8.47 17.32 -17.00
CA LEU A 94 -7.13 16.82 -17.33
C LEU A 94 -7.09 15.30 -17.53
N GLY A 95 -8.15 14.59 -17.14
CA GLY A 95 -8.13 13.15 -16.96
C GLY A 95 -7.47 12.73 -15.64
N PHE A 96 -7.69 11.49 -15.24
CA PHE A 96 -7.31 10.97 -13.92
C PHE A 96 -5.82 11.12 -13.57
N GLU A 97 -4.93 10.71 -14.47
CA GLU A 97 -3.48 10.70 -14.23
C GLU A 97 -2.93 12.12 -14.06
N HIS A 98 -3.21 13.01 -15.01
CA HIS A 98 -2.79 14.41 -14.95
C HIS A 98 -3.44 15.16 -13.79
N ALA A 99 -4.70 14.87 -13.46
CA ALA A 99 -5.36 15.46 -12.29
C ALA A 99 -4.66 15.06 -10.99
N THR A 100 -4.25 13.80 -10.87
CA THR A 100 -3.50 13.30 -9.72
C THR A 100 -2.15 13.99 -9.57
N ILE A 101 -1.40 14.13 -10.66
CA ILE A 101 -0.13 14.86 -10.69
C ILE A 101 -0.33 16.34 -10.35
N ALA A 102 -1.35 16.98 -10.92
CA ALA A 102 -1.67 18.38 -10.67
C ALA A 102 -2.05 18.61 -9.21
N LEU A 103 -2.86 17.73 -8.62
CA LEU A 103 -3.27 17.80 -7.21
C LEU A 103 -2.06 17.67 -6.27
N LYS A 104 -1.22 16.66 -6.47
CA LYS A 104 0.02 16.45 -5.71
C LYS A 104 0.95 17.66 -5.81
N SER A 105 1.18 18.14 -7.04
CA SER A 105 2.04 19.29 -7.33
C SER A 105 1.51 20.58 -6.70
N PHE A 106 0.20 20.80 -6.76
CA PHE A 106 -0.45 21.95 -6.14
C PHE A 106 -0.23 21.97 -4.64
N PHE A 107 -0.58 20.89 -3.93
CA PHE A 107 -0.42 20.86 -2.47
C PHE A 107 1.05 20.88 -2.04
N PHE A 108 1.92 20.18 -2.76
CA PHE A 108 3.37 20.26 -2.51
C PHE A 108 3.91 21.68 -2.68
N LEU A 109 3.48 22.41 -3.72
CA LEU A 109 3.86 23.81 -3.92
C LEU A 109 3.32 24.71 -2.80
N THR A 110 2.06 24.54 -2.39
CA THR A 110 1.49 25.31 -1.27
C THR A 110 2.25 25.04 0.03
N PHE A 111 2.68 23.79 0.25
CA PHE A 111 3.52 23.43 1.38
C PHE A 111 4.86 24.16 1.32
N LEU A 112 5.57 24.12 0.19
CA LEU A 112 6.84 24.85 0.01
C LEU A 112 6.68 26.36 0.22
N ILE A 113 5.60 26.96 -0.28
CA ILE A 113 5.28 28.38 -0.07
C ILE A 113 5.08 28.67 1.43
N SER A 114 4.29 27.86 2.12
CA SER A 114 4.07 28.01 3.56
C SER A 114 5.38 27.88 4.34
N LEU A 115 6.25 26.94 3.96
CA LEU A 115 7.54 26.70 4.58
C LEU A 115 8.51 27.85 4.34
N PHE A 116 8.49 28.45 3.15
CA PHE A 116 9.24 29.67 2.87
C PHE A 116 8.82 30.82 3.79
N PHE A 117 7.52 31.02 4.00
CA PHE A 117 7.03 32.01 4.95
C PHE A 117 7.43 31.69 6.39
N LEU A 118 7.40 30.41 6.80
CA LEU A 118 7.89 29.99 8.11
C LEU A 118 9.36 30.33 8.30
N ILE A 119 10.22 30.00 7.33
CA ILE A 119 11.66 30.32 7.35
C ILE A 119 11.88 31.84 7.45
N LYS A 120 11.07 32.64 6.75
CA LYS A 120 11.13 34.11 6.83
C LYS A 120 10.70 34.63 8.20
N CYS A 121 9.63 34.10 8.77
CA CYS A 121 9.15 34.48 10.10
C CYS A 121 10.09 34.03 11.23
N SER A 122 10.83 32.94 11.00
CA SER A 122 11.75 32.34 11.94
C SER A 122 13.16 32.97 11.89
N ASP A 123 13.46 33.83 10.91
CA ASP A 123 14.81 34.33 10.62
C ASP A 123 15.87 33.20 10.54
N ALA A 124 15.45 32.00 10.11
CA ALA A 124 16.35 30.86 10.00
C ALA A 124 17.33 31.07 8.84
N LYS A 125 18.62 30.93 9.10
CA LYS A 125 19.70 31.22 8.14
C LYS A 125 20.63 30.02 7.95
N GLY A 126 21.24 29.95 6.77
CA GLY A 126 22.29 28.98 6.46
C GLY A 126 21.86 27.53 6.66
N LEU A 127 22.63 26.80 7.47
CA LEU A 127 22.46 25.36 7.67
C LEU A 127 21.12 24.98 8.34
N VAL A 128 20.58 25.82 9.22
CA VAL A 128 19.27 25.58 9.87
C VAL A 128 18.15 25.59 8.83
N ALA A 129 18.16 26.57 7.93
CA ALA A 129 17.23 26.66 6.81
C ALA A 129 17.33 25.43 5.89
N ALA A 130 18.55 25.03 5.55
CA ALA A 130 18.81 23.88 4.69
C ALA A 130 18.35 22.55 5.32
N LEU A 131 18.72 22.28 6.57
CA LEU A 131 18.38 21.03 7.27
C LEU A 131 16.88 20.90 7.51
N GLY A 132 16.22 21.97 7.98
CA GLY A 132 14.78 21.92 8.21
C GLY A 132 13.99 21.82 6.91
N LEU A 133 14.46 22.43 5.82
CA LEU A 133 13.85 22.28 4.49
C LEU A 133 13.98 20.84 4.00
N ALA A 134 15.20 20.28 4.03
CA ALA A 134 15.47 18.92 3.60
C ALA A 134 14.66 17.89 4.41
N ALA A 135 14.58 18.05 5.73
CA ALA A 135 13.78 17.18 6.59
C ALA A 135 12.27 17.28 6.24
N SER A 136 11.76 18.51 6.13
CA SER A 136 10.35 18.76 5.81
C SER A 136 9.95 18.20 4.45
N THR A 137 10.76 18.43 3.41
CA THR A 137 10.48 17.93 2.05
C THR A 137 10.67 16.43 1.93
N TYR A 138 11.51 15.82 2.76
CA TYR A 138 11.61 14.38 2.82
C TYR A 138 10.33 13.74 3.37
N PHE A 139 9.90 14.12 4.58
CA PHE A 139 8.79 13.44 5.24
C PHE A 139 7.48 13.56 4.48
N ILE A 140 7.24 14.71 3.83
CA ILE A 140 6.08 14.87 2.95
C ILE A 140 6.16 13.97 1.72
N GLN A 141 7.35 13.76 1.12
CA GLN A 141 7.49 12.90 -0.06
C GLN A 141 7.17 11.43 0.22
N GLN A 142 7.39 10.96 1.45
CA GLN A 142 7.03 9.59 1.84
C GLN A 142 5.52 9.32 1.83
N ARG A 143 4.72 10.39 1.91
CA ARG A 143 3.26 10.31 1.99
C ARG A 143 2.61 11.37 1.12
N LEU A 144 3.23 11.65 -0.04
CA LEU A 144 2.67 12.55 -1.05
C LEU A 144 1.67 11.79 -1.93
N VAL A 145 0.63 11.28 -1.28
CA VAL A 145 -0.44 10.54 -1.92
C VAL A 145 -1.63 11.46 -2.18
N PRO A 146 -2.45 11.23 -3.24
CA PRO A 146 -3.64 12.02 -3.53
C PRO A 146 -4.80 11.64 -2.58
N ARG A 147 -4.55 11.85 -1.29
CA ARG A 147 -5.48 11.69 -0.17
C ARG A 147 -5.58 13.03 0.57
N PRO A 148 -6.66 13.28 1.33
CA PRO A 148 -6.88 14.53 2.08
C PRO A 148 -5.74 14.90 3.03
N GLU A 149 -4.99 13.90 3.52
CA GLU A 149 -3.82 14.10 4.38
C GLU A 149 -2.73 14.99 3.78
N ILE A 150 -2.66 15.11 2.45
CA ILE A 150 -1.71 16.01 1.78
C ILE A 150 -1.93 17.48 2.17
N VAL A 151 -3.16 17.84 2.54
CA VAL A 151 -3.53 19.19 3.00
C VAL A 151 -2.97 19.46 4.40
N ASP A 152 -2.95 18.43 5.26
CA ASP A 152 -2.50 18.55 6.65
C ASP A 152 -1.06 19.02 6.75
N PHE A 153 -0.18 18.63 5.81
CA PHE A 153 1.22 19.08 5.81
C PHE A 153 1.35 20.59 5.63
N THR A 154 0.56 21.20 4.74
CA THR A 154 0.50 22.66 4.59
C THR A 154 -0.07 23.31 5.85
N LEU A 155 -1.12 22.72 6.43
CA LEU A 155 -1.74 23.22 7.66
C LEU A 155 -0.79 23.13 8.87
N LEU A 156 0.06 22.12 8.96
CA LEU A 156 1.11 21.98 9.99
C LEU A 156 2.09 23.17 9.93
N SER A 157 2.56 23.52 8.74
CA SER A 157 3.46 24.65 8.53
C SER A 157 2.79 25.98 8.91
N ILE A 158 1.52 26.19 8.50
CA ILE A 158 0.74 27.37 8.89
C ILE A 158 0.51 27.40 10.42
N ALA A 159 0.21 26.27 11.04
CA ALA A 159 0.04 26.17 12.49
C ALA A 159 1.33 26.50 13.24
N ALA A 160 2.49 26.10 12.74
CA ALA A 160 3.78 26.48 13.32
C ALA A 160 4.03 28.00 13.23
N ILE A 161 3.63 28.64 12.12
CA ILE A 161 3.69 30.12 11.98
C ILE A 161 2.77 30.76 13.04
N LEU A 162 1.51 30.34 13.12
CA LEU A 162 0.54 30.91 14.07
C LEU A 162 0.93 30.66 15.53
N TYR A 163 1.46 29.47 15.83
CA TYR A 163 2.05 29.15 17.14
C TYR A 163 3.14 30.15 17.49
N SER A 164 4.11 30.35 16.58
CA SER A 164 5.23 31.28 16.81
C SER A 164 4.76 32.73 17.02
N MET A 165 3.78 33.18 16.23
CA MET A 165 3.19 34.52 16.37
C MET A 165 2.48 34.70 17.71
N ALA A 166 1.64 33.73 18.11
CA ALA A 166 0.90 33.80 19.37
C ALA A 166 1.80 33.58 20.61
N ASP A 167 2.89 32.82 20.48
CA ASP A 167 3.89 32.69 21.54
C ASP A 167 4.62 34.02 21.81
N ARG A 168 4.94 34.76 20.75
CA ARG A 168 5.55 36.11 20.86
C ARG A 168 4.56 37.16 21.39
N GLU A 169 3.33 37.15 20.88
CA GLU A 169 2.29 38.11 21.24
C GLU A 169 0.93 37.41 21.34
N PHE A 170 0.46 37.21 22.58
CA PHE A 170 -0.82 36.54 22.84
C PHE A 170 -1.98 37.54 22.76
N SER A 171 -2.36 37.91 21.54
CA SER A 171 -3.39 38.90 21.26
C SER A 171 -4.65 38.30 20.62
N PRO A 172 -5.82 38.97 20.72
CA PRO A 172 -7.06 38.48 20.13
C PRO A 172 -6.96 38.18 18.64
N LYS A 173 -6.14 38.96 17.90
CA LYS A 173 -5.90 38.75 16.47
C LYS A 173 -5.22 37.41 16.18
N ASN A 174 -4.15 37.10 16.90
CA ASN A 174 -3.37 35.87 16.68
C ASN A 174 -4.17 34.64 17.12
N VAL A 175 -4.89 34.76 18.24
CA VAL A 175 -5.79 33.72 18.74
C VAL A 175 -6.97 33.48 17.79
N ALA A 176 -7.58 34.54 17.24
CA ALA A 176 -8.64 34.38 16.24
C ALA A 176 -8.14 33.64 14.98
N ALA A 177 -6.92 33.92 14.52
CA ALA A 177 -6.33 33.18 13.40
C ALA A 177 -6.16 31.68 13.72
N ILE A 178 -5.75 31.34 14.95
CA ILE A 178 -5.67 29.95 15.42
C ILE A 178 -7.04 29.27 15.42
N LEU A 179 -8.08 29.97 15.89
CA LEU A 179 -9.45 29.45 15.94
C LEU A 179 -10.02 29.25 14.54
N VAL A 180 -9.78 30.19 13.62
CA VAL A 180 -10.19 30.06 12.21
C VAL A 180 -9.48 28.89 11.53
N LEU A 181 -8.17 28.74 11.74
CA LEU A 181 -7.42 27.60 11.21
C LEU A 181 -7.97 26.29 11.77
N SER A 182 -8.21 26.22 13.08
CA SER A 182 -8.74 25.02 13.75
C SER A 182 -10.12 24.66 13.23
N LEU A 183 -11.01 25.65 13.05
CA LEU A 183 -12.34 25.46 12.47
C LEU A 183 -12.28 24.93 11.03
N ALA A 184 -11.39 25.47 10.20
CA ALA A 184 -11.18 24.95 8.86
C ALA A 184 -10.67 23.51 8.92
N TRP A 185 -9.69 23.23 9.78
CA TRP A 185 -9.04 21.94 9.86
C TRP A 185 -9.98 20.81 10.32
N VAL A 186 -10.84 21.05 11.31
CA VAL A 186 -11.83 20.05 11.78
C VAL A 186 -12.88 19.67 10.72
N ASN A 187 -13.05 20.49 9.68
CA ASN A 187 -13.94 20.22 8.55
C ASN A 187 -13.23 19.63 7.32
N PHE A 188 -11.91 19.43 7.38
CA PHE A 188 -11.13 18.84 6.29
C PHE A 188 -10.72 17.40 6.62
N HIS A 189 -9.63 17.22 7.37
CA HIS A 189 -9.04 15.91 7.65
C HIS A 189 -8.22 15.99 8.95
N ALA A 190 -8.00 14.85 9.61
CA ALA A 190 -7.19 14.74 10.83
C ALA A 190 -7.43 15.84 11.88
N GLY A 191 -8.70 16.13 12.18
CA GLY A 191 -9.10 17.26 13.05
C GLY A 191 -8.52 17.27 14.47
N ILE A 192 -7.83 16.22 14.91
CA ILE A 192 -7.10 16.15 16.19
C ILE A 192 -5.79 16.94 16.18
N ILE A 193 -5.12 17.07 15.03
CA ILE A 193 -3.80 17.70 14.90
C ILE A 193 -3.75 19.16 15.40
N PRO A 194 -4.70 20.07 15.07
CA PRO A 194 -4.69 21.43 15.62
C PRO A 194 -4.76 21.45 17.15
N TYR A 195 -5.50 20.52 17.77
CA TYR A 195 -5.58 20.44 19.24
C TYR A 195 -4.25 20.02 19.85
N VAL A 196 -3.56 19.06 19.24
CA VAL A 196 -2.21 18.65 19.70
C VAL A 196 -1.28 19.86 19.67
N ILE A 197 -1.19 20.58 18.54
CA ILE A 197 -0.25 21.69 18.40
C ILE A 197 -0.61 22.86 19.31
N PHE A 198 -1.87 23.32 19.28
CA PHE A 198 -2.26 24.51 20.02
C PHE A 198 -2.42 24.24 21.52
N SER A 199 -2.74 23.02 21.96
CA SER A 199 -2.63 22.69 23.40
C SER A 199 -1.23 22.93 23.93
N GLY A 200 -0.18 22.65 23.15
CA GLY A 200 1.20 23.02 23.46
C GLY A 200 1.35 24.53 23.71
N LEU A 201 0.75 25.38 22.88
CA LEU A 201 0.79 26.83 23.06
C LEU A 201 0.11 27.25 24.37
N TYR A 202 -1.08 26.72 24.68
CA TYR A 202 -1.77 27.03 25.93
C TYR A 202 -0.98 26.53 27.15
N ILE A 203 -0.34 25.35 27.08
CA ILE A 203 0.55 24.87 28.13
C ILE A 203 1.75 25.80 28.30
N GLN A 204 2.34 26.27 27.20
CA GLN A 204 3.44 27.24 27.23
C GLN A 204 3.01 28.55 27.91
N LYS A 205 1.83 29.08 27.57
CA LYS A 205 1.30 30.31 28.20
C LYS A 205 1.01 30.11 29.68
N PHE A 206 0.39 29.00 30.07
CA PHE A 206 0.17 28.68 31.47
C PHE A 206 1.49 28.61 32.26
N TYR A 207 2.52 27.97 31.70
CA TYR A 207 3.86 27.94 32.29
C TYR A 207 4.49 29.34 32.40
N ASP A 208 4.42 30.15 31.34
CA ASP A 208 4.94 31.52 31.37
C ASP A 208 4.19 32.40 32.39
N PHE A 209 2.88 32.19 32.57
CA PHE A 209 2.04 32.94 33.52
C PHE A 209 2.35 32.62 34.98
N THR A 210 2.60 31.35 35.27
CA THR A 210 2.92 30.88 36.63
C THR A 210 4.37 31.12 37.02
N SER A 211 5.30 31.16 36.05
CA SER A 211 6.74 31.28 36.32
C SER A 211 7.29 32.72 36.36
N LYS A 212 6.63 33.71 35.73
CA LYS A 212 7.19 35.08 35.54
C LYS A 212 6.65 36.18 36.46
N GLY A 213 5.75 35.88 37.40
CA GLY A 213 5.18 36.88 38.31
C GLY A 213 4.05 37.71 37.69
N THR A 214 3.01 37.97 38.48
CA THR A 214 1.61 38.12 38.05
C THR A 214 1.20 39.46 37.41
N HIS A 215 2.00 40.53 37.51
CA HIS A 215 1.48 41.87 37.18
C HIS A 215 1.37 42.22 35.69
N LYS A 216 2.26 41.72 34.82
CA LYS A 216 2.22 42.05 33.37
C LYS A 216 1.35 41.08 32.55
N ILE A 217 0.94 39.97 33.18
CA ILE A 217 0.31 38.82 32.55
C ILE A 217 -1.18 38.69 32.97
N ALA A 218 -1.59 39.34 34.06
CA ALA A 218 -2.96 39.33 34.57
C ALA A 218 -4.02 39.65 33.48
N SER A 219 -3.70 40.55 32.55
CA SER A 219 -4.60 40.97 31.46
C SER A 219 -4.83 39.91 30.37
N GLU A 220 -3.96 38.90 30.26
CA GLU A 220 -4.08 37.86 29.23
C GLU A 220 -4.93 36.66 29.69
N TRP A 221 -5.17 36.48 30.99
CA TRP A 221 -5.97 35.37 31.54
C TRP A 221 -7.40 35.30 30.98
N PRO A 222 -8.15 36.40 30.83
CA PRO A 222 -9.49 36.34 30.26
C PRO A 222 -9.46 35.84 28.81
N LEU A 223 -8.50 36.33 28.02
CA LEU A 223 -8.31 35.86 26.64
C LEU A 223 -7.95 34.37 26.63
N PHE A 224 -7.00 33.94 27.45
CA PHE A 224 -6.55 32.55 27.57
C PHE A 224 -7.72 31.59 27.86
N TRP A 225 -8.54 31.89 28.87
CA TRP A 225 -9.66 31.02 29.23
C TRP A 225 -10.77 31.04 28.17
N ALA A 226 -11.14 32.24 27.70
CA ALA A 226 -12.18 32.37 26.68
C ALA A 226 -11.78 31.66 25.38
N SER A 227 -10.55 31.86 24.91
CA SER A 227 -10.09 31.25 23.67
C SER A 227 -9.78 29.77 23.80
N GLY A 228 -9.30 29.31 24.97
CA GLY A 228 -9.14 27.89 25.25
C GLY A 228 -10.47 27.14 25.22
N LEU A 229 -11.52 27.72 25.82
CA LEU A 229 -12.87 27.18 25.76
C LEU A 229 -13.42 27.18 24.33
N ILE A 230 -13.27 28.28 23.58
CA ILE A 230 -13.71 28.34 22.19
C ILE A 230 -12.96 27.30 21.34
N LEU A 231 -11.65 27.14 21.53
CA LEU A 231 -10.87 26.13 20.82
C LEU A 231 -11.44 24.72 21.06
N LEU A 232 -11.78 24.37 22.29
CA LEU A 232 -12.44 23.09 22.60
C LEU A 232 -13.83 22.99 21.95
N VAL A 233 -14.64 24.05 22.00
CA VAL A 233 -16.00 24.05 21.42
C VAL A 233 -15.97 23.90 19.89
N VAL A 234 -14.97 24.47 19.21
CA VAL A 234 -14.74 24.32 17.76
C VAL A 234 -14.67 22.85 17.34
N GLY A 235 -14.34 21.92 18.24
CA GLY A 235 -14.28 20.49 17.94
C GLY A 235 -15.61 19.90 17.49
N TRP A 236 -16.74 20.45 17.95
CA TRP A 236 -18.08 20.02 17.51
C TRP A 236 -18.58 20.76 16.27
N ALA A 237 -17.86 21.80 15.81
CA ALA A 237 -18.23 22.56 14.63
C ALA A 237 -17.80 21.84 13.33
N ASN A 238 -18.17 20.57 13.23
CA ASN A 238 -18.01 19.74 12.05
C ASN A 238 -19.32 19.02 11.72
N GLN A 239 -19.42 18.50 10.50
CA GLN A 239 -20.65 17.87 9.98
C GLN A 239 -21.18 16.71 10.84
N ASP A 240 -20.30 15.97 11.52
CA ASP A 240 -20.65 14.79 12.30
C ASP A 240 -21.02 15.14 13.75
N ILE A 241 -20.85 16.41 14.15
CA ILE A 241 -20.98 16.88 15.54
C ILE A 241 -20.17 15.98 16.48
N ALA A 242 -19.02 15.48 16.00
CA ALA A 242 -18.18 14.53 16.71
C ALA A 242 -16.83 15.17 17.03
N HIS A 243 -16.49 15.25 18.31
CA HIS A 243 -15.27 15.93 18.72
C HIS A 243 -14.01 15.10 18.38
N PRO A 244 -13.00 15.64 17.68
CA PRO A 244 -11.81 14.89 17.26
C PRO A 244 -11.02 14.24 18.41
N ILE A 245 -10.87 14.93 19.55
CA ILE A 245 -10.25 14.37 20.77
C ILE A 245 -10.99 13.13 21.25
N ILE A 246 -12.33 13.16 21.31
CA ILE A 246 -13.13 12.01 21.76
C ILE A 246 -12.96 10.84 20.79
N ASN A 247 -13.03 11.10 19.49
CA ASN A 247 -12.82 10.08 18.46
C ASN A 247 -11.41 9.45 18.54
N ALA A 248 -10.38 10.25 18.83
CA ALA A 248 -9.02 9.76 18.98
C ALA A 248 -8.86 8.89 20.24
N LEU A 249 -9.52 9.22 21.34
CA LEU A 249 -9.50 8.42 22.57
C LEU A 249 -10.31 7.12 22.47
N GLN A 250 -11.31 7.08 21.58
CA GLN A 250 -12.15 5.90 21.32
C GLN A 250 -11.66 5.08 20.12
N PHE A 251 -10.41 5.29 19.69
CA PHE A 251 -9.86 4.59 18.54
C PHE A 251 -9.72 3.09 18.82
N SER A 252 -10.36 2.26 17.99
CA SER A 252 -10.46 0.81 18.22
C SER A 252 -9.17 0.07 17.87
N ASP A 253 -8.84 -0.99 18.61
CA ASP A 253 -7.70 -1.88 18.31
C ASP A 253 -7.94 -2.73 17.04
N SER A 254 -9.20 -2.81 16.57
CA SER A 254 -9.54 -3.53 15.32
C SER A 254 -8.79 -3.02 14.09
N TRP A 255 -8.21 -1.82 14.16
CA TRP A 255 -7.46 -1.19 13.09
C TRP A 255 -6.06 -1.78 12.89
N ASP A 256 -5.52 -2.53 13.86
CA ASP A 256 -4.16 -3.11 13.77
C ASP A 256 -4.01 -4.15 12.64
N ARG A 257 -5.12 -4.61 12.06
CA ARG A 257 -5.14 -5.46 10.85
C ARG A 257 -4.86 -4.70 9.56
N ILE A 258 -4.92 -3.37 9.58
CA ILE A 258 -4.58 -2.53 8.43
C ILE A 258 -3.12 -2.13 8.60
N SER A 259 -2.28 -2.44 7.60
CA SER A 259 -0.82 -2.28 7.68
C SER A 259 -0.37 -0.88 8.12
N GLU A 260 -1.04 0.19 7.64
CA GLU A 260 -0.68 1.57 7.99
C GLU A 260 -0.97 1.95 9.46
N HIS A 261 -1.78 1.15 10.15
CA HIS A 261 -2.15 1.30 11.55
C HIS A 261 -1.34 0.39 12.48
N GLN A 262 -0.41 -0.40 11.97
CA GLN A 262 0.47 -1.19 12.82
C GLN A 262 1.51 -0.31 13.51
N SER A 263 2.04 -0.79 14.63
CA SER A 263 3.17 -0.16 15.30
C SER A 263 4.38 -0.11 14.37
N SER A 264 5.06 1.03 14.36
CA SER A 264 6.28 1.20 13.56
C SER A 264 7.48 0.44 14.11
N LEU A 265 7.38 -0.14 15.32
CA LEU A 265 8.40 -1.02 15.88
C LEU A 265 8.70 -2.22 14.97
N ILE A 266 7.75 -2.66 14.15
CA ILE A 266 7.98 -3.73 13.16
C ILE A 266 9.04 -3.36 12.12
N LEU A 267 9.23 -2.06 11.87
CA LEU A 267 10.19 -1.54 10.88
C LEU A 267 11.62 -1.45 11.43
N ILE A 268 11.84 -1.69 12.74
CA ILE A 268 13.17 -1.63 13.37
C ILE A 268 14.13 -2.65 12.77
N GLY A 269 13.63 -3.85 12.45
CA GLY A 269 14.43 -4.92 11.83
C GLY A 269 14.89 -4.61 10.41
N GLU A 270 14.22 -3.66 9.73
CA GLU A 270 14.44 -3.34 8.32
C GLU A 270 15.10 -1.97 8.08
N GLY A 271 15.19 -1.07 9.09
CA GLY A 271 15.60 0.31 8.83
C GLY A 271 16.32 1.06 9.96
N SER A 272 17.58 1.44 9.72
CA SER A 272 18.35 2.38 10.56
C SER A 272 17.81 3.82 10.54
N ALA A 273 17.01 4.17 9.53
CA ALA A 273 16.49 5.52 9.32
C ALA A 273 15.38 5.93 10.32
N ILE A 274 14.53 5.00 10.76
CA ILE A 274 13.44 5.32 11.70
C ILE A 274 13.98 5.60 13.11
N ILE A 275 15.02 4.87 13.51
CA ILE A 275 15.73 5.09 14.77
C ILE A 275 16.43 6.45 14.73
N ALA A 276 17.09 6.77 13.61
CA ALA A 276 17.70 8.08 13.41
C ALA A 276 16.68 9.22 13.50
N PHE A 277 15.48 9.05 12.91
CA PHE A 277 14.39 10.01 13.05
C PHE A 277 14.01 10.23 14.52
N TRP A 278 13.77 9.16 15.30
CA TRP A 278 13.41 9.30 16.71
C TRP A 278 14.53 9.92 17.56
N ALA A 279 15.79 9.62 17.26
CA ALA A 279 16.92 10.25 17.93
C ALA A 279 16.97 11.77 17.66
N VAL A 280 16.72 12.20 16.42
CA VAL A 280 16.63 13.62 16.07
C VAL A 280 15.42 14.27 16.74
N ALA A 281 14.27 13.62 16.72
CA ALA A 281 13.05 14.09 17.37
C ALA A 281 13.23 14.28 18.89
N LEU A 282 13.87 13.32 19.57
CA LEU A 282 14.22 13.41 20.99
C LEU A 282 15.22 14.55 21.25
N SER A 283 16.15 14.79 20.32
CA SER A 283 17.11 15.90 20.44
C SER A 283 16.41 17.26 20.37
N VAL A 284 15.44 17.43 19.46
CA VAL A 284 14.61 18.64 19.39
C VAL A 284 13.77 18.81 20.66
N THR A 285 13.23 17.71 21.19
CA THR A 285 12.47 17.69 22.45
C THR A 285 13.34 18.10 23.65
N ALA A 286 14.53 17.52 23.78
CA ALA A 286 15.49 17.86 24.82
C ALA A 286 15.91 19.33 24.73
N TRP A 287 16.12 19.85 23.51
CA TRP A 287 16.38 21.27 23.29
C TRP A 287 15.20 22.15 23.72
N ALA A 288 13.96 21.75 23.44
CA ALA A 288 12.76 22.44 23.90
C ALA A 288 12.67 22.50 25.43
N VAL A 289 12.90 21.38 26.11
CA VAL A 289 12.94 21.32 27.59
C VAL A 289 14.05 22.21 28.14
N ALA A 290 15.28 22.07 27.65
CA ALA A 290 16.44 22.85 28.09
C ALA A 290 16.24 24.37 27.88
N SER A 291 15.46 24.74 26.87
CA SER A 291 15.14 26.14 26.54
C SER A 291 13.85 26.63 27.21
N ARG A 292 13.22 25.81 28.07
CA ARG A 292 11.95 26.09 28.76
C ARG A 292 10.77 26.37 27.81
N ASN A 293 10.80 25.78 26.62
CA ASN A 293 9.68 25.74 25.68
C ASN A 293 8.87 24.44 25.91
N ILE A 294 8.27 24.32 27.10
CA ILE A 294 7.58 23.12 27.58
C ILE A 294 6.41 22.73 26.66
N GLY A 295 5.71 23.72 26.10
CA GLY A 295 4.63 23.48 25.14
C GLY A 295 5.09 22.69 23.91
N ILE A 296 6.18 23.14 23.28
CA ILE A 296 6.77 22.47 22.11
C ILE A 296 7.29 21.08 22.50
N ALA A 297 7.91 20.93 23.66
CA ALA A 297 8.41 19.64 24.14
C ALA A 297 7.27 18.59 24.23
N ILE A 298 6.12 18.97 24.79
CA ILE A 298 4.96 18.08 24.91
C ILE A 298 4.41 17.72 23.52
N VAL A 299 4.30 18.69 22.62
CA VAL A 299 3.85 18.43 21.23
C VAL A 299 4.78 17.44 20.53
N CYS A 300 6.11 17.63 20.64
CA CYS A 300 7.08 16.69 20.09
C CYS A 300 6.94 15.29 20.70
N LEU A 301 6.74 15.16 22.01
CA LEU A 301 6.54 13.86 22.67
C LEU A 301 5.28 13.14 22.17
N ILE A 302 4.18 13.86 21.97
CA ILE A 302 2.94 13.29 21.42
C ILE A 302 3.17 12.79 20.00
N PHE A 303 3.86 13.55 19.15
CA PHE A 303 4.18 13.13 17.78
C PHE A 303 5.17 11.96 17.73
N ILE A 304 6.16 11.94 18.62
CA ILE A 304 7.07 10.78 18.76
C ILE A 304 6.26 9.54 19.12
N TYR A 305 5.44 9.62 20.18
CA TYR A 305 4.57 8.52 20.58
C TYR A 305 3.67 8.06 19.44
N ALA A 306 2.97 8.97 18.77
CA ALA A 306 2.11 8.65 17.64
C ALA A 306 2.87 7.96 16.50
N SER A 307 4.11 8.37 16.22
CA SER A 307 4.97 7.75 15.20
C SER A 307 5.52 6.37 15.59
N ILE A 308 5.60 6.05 16.88
CA ILE A 308 5.94 4.72 17.39
C ILE A 308 4.70 3.82 17.34
N ASP A 309 3.57 4.37 17.77
CA ASP A 309 2.29 3.67 17.85
C ASP A 309 1.73 3.31 16.47
N ARG A 310 1.90 4.17 15.44
CA ARG A 310 1.32 3.98 14.11
C ARG A 310 2.29 4.37 12.98
N ILE A 311 2.52 3.46 12.02
CA ILE A 311 3.37 3.71 10.83
C ILE A 311 2.94 4.96 10.05
N ARG A 312 1.63 5.14 9.81
CA ARG A 312 1.12 6.29 9.07
C ARG A 312 1.46 7.65 9.69
N MET A 313 1.73 7.69 11.00
CA MET A 313 2.05 8.92 11.71
C MET A 313 3.52 9.34 11.59
N ILE A 314 4.41 8.50 11.02
CA ILE A 314 5.83 8.83 10.85
C ILE A 314 6.01 10.09 10.00
N SER A 315 5.38 10.15 8.82
CA SER A 315 5.46 11.33 7.93
C SER A 315 4.87 12.57 8.59
N MET A 316 3.72 12.43 9.27
CA MET A 316 3.06 13.54 9.96
C MET A 316 3.92 14.09 11.10
N ALA A 317 4.45 13.21 11.95
CA ALA A 317 5.36 13.57 13.04
C ALA A 317 6.66 14.18 12.51
N GLY A 318 7.22 13.62 11.44
CA GLY A 318 8.42 14.13 10.80
C GLY A 318 8.27 15.55 10.28
N VAL A 319 7.17 15.87 9.57
CA VAL A 319 6.87 17.24 9.13
C VAL A 319 6.61 18.14 10.34
N ALA A 320 5.79 17.71 11.30
CA ALA A 320 5.45 18.51 12.49
C ALA A 320 6.70 18.91 13.30
N ILE A 321 7.59 17.95 13.56
CA ILE A 321 8.83 18.20 14.31
C ILE A 321 9.81 19.05 13.49
N SER A 322 9.84 18.89 12.16
CA SER A 322 10.68 19.73 11.28
C SER A 322 10.20 21.19 11.27
N VAL A 323 8.89 21.45 11.26
CA VAL A 323 8.39 22.83 11.33
C VAL A 323 8.56 23.43 12.73
N LEU A 324 8.42 22.62 13.79
CA LEU A 324 8.69 23.06 15.17
C LEU A 324 10.18 23.32 15.41
N PHE A 325 11.08 22.61 14.73
CA PHE A 325 12.50 22.90 14.73
C PHE A 325 12.79 24.33 14.22
N PHE A 326 12.08 24.80 13.19
CA PHE A 326 12.18 26.21 12.76
C PHE A 326 11.69 27.19 13.81
N VAL A 327 10.57 26.90 14.47
CA VAL A 327 10.05 27.73 15.58
C VAL A 327 11.09 27.81 16.70
N MET A 328 11.66 26.67 17.09
CA MET A 328 12.72 26.57 18.09
C MET A 328 13.97 27.35 17.70
N ALA A 329 14.45 27.22 16.47
CA ALA A 329 15.63 27.95 16.00
C ALA A 329 15.44 29.47 15.97
N SER A 330 14.20 29.95 15.86
CA SER A 330 13.88 31.37 15.92
C SER A 330 13.72 31.93 17.33
N ASN A 331 13.49 31.07 18.31
CA ASN A 331 13.15 31.47 19.67
C ASN A 331 14.41 31.95 20.41
N GLU A 332 14.35 33.13 21.01
CA GLU A 332 15.51 33.75 21.68
C GLU A 332 16.02 32.90 22.86
N ARG A 333 15.13 32.27 23.65
CA ARG A 333 15.54 31.36 24.73
C ARG A 333 16.34 30.20 24.16
N SER A 334 15.83 29.61 23.09
CA SER A 334 16.45 28.45 22.43
C SER A 334 17.79 28.78 21.79
N LYS A 335 17.94 29.95 21.18
CA LYS A 335 19.22 30.43 20.64
C LYS A 335 20.25 30.57 21.76
N VAL A 336 19.88 31.22 22.87
CA VAL A 336 20.78 31.39 24.02
C VAL A 336 21.19 30.03 24.56
N THR A 337 20.25 29.13 24.84
CA THR A 337 20.55 27.77 25.32
C THR A 337 21.47 27.02 24.35
N PHE A 338 21.21 27.07 23.04
CA PHE A 338 22.06 26.42 22.05
C PHE A 338 23.48 27.03 22.03
N LEU A 339 23.61 28.34 22.20
CA LEU A 339 24.90 29.03 22.24
C LEU A 339 25.71 28.72 23.52
N THR A 340 25.06 28.29 24.61
CA THR A 340 25.75 27.85 25.83
C THR A 340 26.38 26.46 25.72
N LEU A 341 26.00 25.65 24.73
CA LEU A 341 26.61 24.34 24.49
C LEU A 341 28.05 24.49 23.99
N SER A 342 28.91 23.52 24.35
CA SER A 342 30.29 23.48 23.86
C SER A 342 30.33 23.38 22.34
N VAL A 343 31.37 23.92 21.71
CA VAL A 343 31.56 23.84 20.25
C VAL A 343 31.52 22.39 19.77
N GLY A 344 32.11 21.45 20.54
CA GLY A 344 32.09 20.02 20.23
C GLY A 344 30.68 19.42 20.22
N ILE A 345 29.83 19.76 21.19
CA ILE A 345 28.44 19.29 21.23
C ILE A 345 27.63 19.88 20.07
N ARG A 346 27.81 21.17 19.77
CA ARG A 346 27.16 21.80 18.61
C ARG A 346 27.57 21.15 17.29
N ALA A 347 28.87 20.89 17.11
CA ALA A 347 29.40 20.21 15.94
C ALA A 347 28.84 18.78 15.83
N LEU A 348 28.78 18.04 16.95
CA LEU A 348 28.18 16.71 16.98
C LEU A 348 26.70 16.72 16.59
N LEU A 349 25.89 17.63 17.15
CA LEU A 349 24.47 17.75 16.80
C LEU A 349 24.27 18.09 15.32
N VAL A 350 25.12 18.97 14.78
CA VAL A 350 25.11 19.30 13.35
C VAL A 350 25.52 18.10 12.50
N LEU A 351 26.56 17.36 12.89
CA LEU A 351 27.02 16.16 12.20
C LEU A 351 26.00 15.03 12.26
N LEU A 352 25.31 14.86 13.39
CA LEU A 352 24.21 13.90 13.53
C LEU A 352 23.02 14.30 12.67
N GLY A 353 22.67 15.59 12.62
CA GLY A 353 21.64 16.10 11.70
C GLY A 353 22.01 15.91 10.24
N LEU A 354 23.28 16.13 9.88
CA LEU A 354 23.79 15.93 8.52
C LEU A 354 23.87 14.45 8.16
N ALA A 355 24.39 13.59 9.04
CA ALA A 355 24.47 12.15 8.86
C ALA A 355 23.08 11.54 8.77
N ALA A 356 22.15 11.95 9.64
CA ALA A 356 20.74 11.61 9.52
C ALA A 356 20.26 12.02 8.13
N THR A 357 20.41 13.28 7.70
CA THR A 357 19.99 13.76 6.37
C THR A 357 20.64 12.97 5.21
N LEU A 358 21.92 12.59 5.30
CA LEU A 358 22.65 11.85 4.25
C LEU A 358 22.25 10.38 4.18
N THR A 359 22.21 9.67 5.32
CA THR A 359 21.65 8.31 5.42
C THR A 359 20.21 8.31 4.94
N PHE A 360 19.49 9.38 5.23
CA PHE A 360 18.12 9.59 4.82
C PHE A 360 18.02 9.74 3.28
N VAL A 361 18.79 10.64 2.65
CA VAL A 361 18.86 10.78 1.17
C VAL A 361 19.31 9.49 0.48
N ALA A 362 20.28 8.77 1.04
CA ALA A 362 20.78 7.51 0.49
C ALA A 362 19.70 6.41 0.49
N ASN A 363 18.75 6.46 1.42
CA ASN A 363 17.63 5.52 1.53
C ASN A 363 16.34 6.02 0.87
N PHE A 364 16.36 7.15 0.17
CA PHE A 364 15.19 7.71 -0.54
C PHE A 364 14.60 6.74 -1.59
N HIS A 365 15.41 5.80 -2.08
CA HIS A 365 14.99 4.74 -3.01
C HIS A 365 14.55 3.43 -2.34
N TYR A 366 14.58 3.34 -1.00
CA TYR A 366 14.11 2.17 -0.25
C TYR A 366 12.59 2.21 -0.07
N VAL A 367 11.86 2.46 -1.15
CA VAL A 367 10.50 1.92 -1.24
C VAL A 367 10.69 0.42 -1.39
N PRO A 368 10.09 -0.44 -0.53
CA PRO A 368 10.23 -1.87 -0.68
C PRO A 368 9.85 -2.23 -2.11
N LYS A 369 10.80 -2.80 -2.88
CA LYS A 369 10.56 -3.35 -4.23
C LYS A 369 9.45 -4.43 -4.27
N LYS A 370 8.86 -4.76 -3.11
CA LYS A 370 7.85 -5.79 -2.88
C LYS A 370 6.41 -5.29 -2.89
N ILE A 371 6.13 -3.98 -2.96
CA ILE A 371 4.73 -3.49 -3.08
C ILE A 371 4.37 -3.43 -4.57
N PRO A 372 3.44 -4.27 -5.06
CA PRO A 372 2.99 -4.21 -6.44
C PRO A 372 2.42 -2.82 -6.74
N ARG A 373 2.72 -2.28 -7.92
CA ARG A 373 2.10 -1.02 -8.34
C ARG A 373 0.59 -1.23 -8.41
N TYR A 374 -0.20 -0.21 -8.06
CA TYR A 374 -1.66 -0.33 -8.13
C TYR A 374 -2.15 -0.70 -9.55
N SER A 375 -1.40 -0.31 -10.59
CA SER A 375 -1.66 -0.69 -11.98
C SER A 375 -1.58 -2.21 -12.23
N GLU A 376 -0.88 -2.95 -11.37
CA GLU A 376 -0.72 -4.40 -11.48
C GLU A 376 -1.87 -5.16 -10.83
N THR A 377 -2.54 -4.59 -9.81
CA THR A 377 -3.58 -5.28 -9.02
C THR A 377 -5.01 -4.91 -9.40
N ILE A 378 -5.18 -3.82 -10.17
CA ILE A 378 -6.49 -3.31 -10.56
C ILE A 378 -7.08 -4.10 -11.76
N PRO A 379 -8.39 -4.43 -11.73
CA PRO A 379 -9.06 -5.20 -12.79
C PRO A 379 -9.53 -4.32 -13.96
N SER A 380 -8.62 -3.65 -14.68
CA SER A 380 -8.98 -2.68 -15.74
C SER A 380 -9.67 -3.32 -16.95
N ASP A 381 -9.22 -4.49 -17.35
CA ASP A 381 -9.77 -5.26 -18.49
C ASP A 381 -11.14 -5.86 -18.19
N VAL A 382 -11.34 -6.39 -16.98
CA VAL A 382 -12.65 -6.82 -16.48
C VAL A 382 -13.63 -5.64 -16.47
N VAL A 383 -13.18 -4.46 -16.07
CA VAL A 383 -13.99 -3.24 -16.11
C VAL A 383 -14.36 -2.85 -17.53
N ASP A 384 -13.41 -2.90 -18.47
CA ASP A 384 -13.67 -2.58 -19.87
C ASP A 384 -14.64 -3.61 -20.50
N TYR A 385 -14.52 -4.88 -20.13
CA TYR A 385 -15.49 -5.94 -20.47
C TYR A 385 -16.90 -5.64 -19.92
N LEU A 386 -17.02 -5.33 -18.62
CA LEU A 386 -18.30 -5.02 -17.97
C LEU A 386 -18.97 -3.77 -18.55
N LYS A 387 -18.18 -2.76 -18.92
CA LYS A 387 -18.67 -1.53 -19.56
C LYS A 387 -19.22 -1.78 -20.97
N ALA A 388 -18.69 -2.77 -21.69
CA ALA A 388 -19.19 -3.14 -23.01
C ALA A 388 -20.53 -3.88 -22.95
N GLN A 389 -20.96 -4.36 -21.78
CA GLN A 389 -22.24 -5.03 -21.57
C GLN A 389 -23.36 -4.01 -21.32
N SER A 390 -23.94 -3.48 -22.39
CA SER A 390 -25.03 -2.49 -22.33
C SER A 390 -26.20 -2.95 -21.46
N GLY A 391 -26.65 -2.09 -20.54
CA GLY A 391 -27.83 -2.33 -19.69
C GLY A 391 -27.63 -3.29 -18.53
N ARG A 392 -26.42 -3.83 -18.35
CA ARG A 392 -26.10 -4.72 -17.23
C ARG A 392 -25.81 -3.94 -15.94
N GLY A 393 -26.08 -4.60 -14.82
CA GLY A 393 -25.76 -4.16 -13.47
C GLY A 393 -25.62 -5.36 -12.54
N GLY A 394 -25.49 -5.08 -11.25
CA GLY A 394 -25.48 -6.13 -10.22
C GLY A 394 -24.54 -5.82 -9.06
N ASN A 395 -24.68 -6.64 -8.02
CA ASN A 395 -23.89 -6.55 -6.80
C ASN A 395 -22.57 -7.32 -6.97
N ILE A 396 -21.46 -6.59 -7.00
CA ILE A 396 -20.11 -7.09 -7.21
C ILE A 396 -19.44 -7.35 -5.86
N PHE A 397 -19.17 -8.61 -5.58
CA PHE A 397 -18.24 -9.01 -4.52
C PHE A 397 -16.79 -8.83 -4.98
N ASN A 398 -16.12 -7.81 -4.45
CA ASN A 398 -14.79 -7.36 -4.90
C ASN A 398 -13.75 -7.36 -3.77
N MET A 399 -12.47 -7.33 -4.14
CA MET A 399 -11.38 -7.09 -3.18
C MET A 399 -11.43 -5.67 -2.62
N TYR A 400 -11.05 -5.53 -1.34
CA TYR A 400 -11.00 -4.24 -0.62
C TYR A 400 -10.33 -3.11 -1.41
N HIS A 401 -9.14 -3.39 -1.96
CA HIS A 401 -8.35 -2.41 -2.69
C HIS A 401 -8.91 -2.07 -4.09
N GLN A 402 -9.85 -2.86 -4.62
CA GLN A 402 -10.42 -2.65 -5.95
C GLN A 402 -11.68 -1.78 -5.93
N GLY A 403 -12.39 -1.72 -4.79
CA GLY A 403 -13.72 -1.11 -4.71
C GLY A 403 -13.74 0.34 -5.18
N GLY A 404 -12.76 1.15 -4.75
CA GLY A 404 -12.63 2.54 -5.18
C GLY A 404 -12.48 2.68 -6.70
N TYR A 405 -11.69 1.81 -7.34
CA TYR A 405 -11.51 1.83 -8.79
C TYR A 405 -12.78 1.41 -9.53
N LEU A 406 -13.44 0.34 -9.06
CA LEU A 406 -14.67 -0.17 -9.65
C LEU A 406 -15.76 0.91 -9.63
N LEU A 407 -15.97 1.57 -8.49
CA LEU A 407 -16.99 2.62 -8.38
C LEU A 407 -16.64 3.89 -9.19
N TYR A 408 -15.36 4.16 -9.43
CA TYR A 408 -14.92 5.26 -10.30
C TYR A 408 -15.20 4.97 -11.78
N ARG A 409 -14.95 3.73 -12.23
CA ARG A 409 -14.98 3.36 -13.66
C ARG A 409 -16.30 2.80 -14.14
N LEU A 410 -17.03 2.09 -13.29
CA LEU A 410 -18.27 1.42 -13.67
C LEU A 410 -19.48 2.35 -13.56
N PRO A 411 -20.53 2.11 -14.38
CA PRO A 411 -21.81 2.78 -14.22
C PRO A 411 -22.45 2.52 -12.84
N PRO A 412 -23.32 3.42 -12.35
CA PRO A 412 -24.00 3.25 -11.05
C PRO A 412 -24.91 2.01 -10.92
N THR A 413 -25.20 1.32 -12.02
CA THR A 413 -25.95 0.04 -12.02
C THR A 413 -25.14 -1.10 -11.40
N TYR A 414 -23.82 -0.96 -11.31
CA TYR A 414 -22.95 -1.86 -10.57
C TYR A 414 -22.68 -1.31 -9.18
N LYS A 415 -22.92 -2.14 -8.16
CA LYS A 415 -22.69 -1.80 -6.76
C LYS A 415 -21.58 -2.68 -6.21
N ILE A 416 -20.73 -2.11 -5.36
CA ILE A 416 -19.58 -2.82 -4.79
C ILE A 416 -19.86 -3.35 -3.39
N PHE A 417 -19.11 -4.36 -2.97
CA PHE A 417 -19.24 -4.95 -1.63
C PHE A 417 -18.51 -4.13 -0.57
N ILE A 418 -17.27 -3.71 -0.85
CA ILE A 418 -16.41 -3.00 0.10
C ILE A 418 -15.35 -2.16 -0.62
N ASP A 419 -14.87 -1.09 0.02
CA ASP A 419 -13.75 -0.25 -0.42
C ASP A 419 -13.03 0.40 0.78
N GLY A 420 -12.06 1.28 0.50
CA GLY A 420 -11.22 2.03 1.45
C GLY A 420 -11.92 2.82 2.56
N ARG A 421 -13.24 3.01 2.50
CA ARG A 421 -14.04 3.82 3.45
C ARG A 421 -14.33 3.10 4.78
N THR A 422 -13.44 2.20 5.25
CA THR A 422 -13.54 1.60 6.59
C THR A 422 -13.44 2.70 7.65
N GLY A 423 -14.22 2.59 8.72
CA GLY A 423 -14.25 3.57 9.80
C GLY A 423 -15.09 4.83 9.55
N ILE A 424 -15.40 5.11 8.29
CA ILE A 424 -16.21 6.27 7.89
C ILE A 424 -17.54 5.87 7.24
N LEU A 425 -17.59 4.72 6.54
CA LEU A 425 -18.79 4.06 6.04
C LEU A 425 -18.89 2.65 6.64
N TYR A 426 -17.91 1.79 6.36
CA TYR A 426 -17.93 0.40 6.82
C TYR A 426 -17.43 0.32 8.27
N PRO A 427 -18.19 -0.29 9.21
CA PRO A 427 -17.67 -0.54 10.54
C PRO A 427 -16.49 -1.52 10.48
N PRO A 428 -15.50 -1.44 11.39
CA PRO A 428 -14.36 -2.34 11.38
C PRO A 428 -14.74 -3.84 11.42
N SER A 429 -15.86 -4.19 12.05
CA SER A 429 -16.40 -5.56 12.06
C SER A 429 -16.72 -6.09 10.65
N HIS A 430 -17.16 -5.23 9.72
CA HIS A 430 -17.41 -5.62 8.34
C HIS A 430 -16.10 -5.94 7.60
N PHE A 431 -15.06 -5.11 7.80
CA PHE A 431 -13.72 -5.38 7.26
C PHE A 431 -13.12 -6.68 7.82
N LEU A 432 -13.28 -6.94 9.12
CA LEU A 432 -12.86 -8.20 9.73
C LEU A 432 -13.61 -9.40 9.15
N LYS A 433 -14.92 -9.28 8.91
CA LYS A 433 -15.71 -10.33 8.25
C LYS A 433 -15.22 -10.61 6.83
N PHE A 434 -14.91 -9.56 6.07
CA PHE A 434 -14.31 -9.68 4.74
C PHE A 434 -12.97 -10.41 4.80
N ASN A 435 -12.08 -10.04 5.73
CA ASN A 435 -10.77 -10.69 5.86
C ASN A 435 -10.87 -12.18 6.24
N GLN A 436 -11.86 -12.57 7.04
CA GLN A 436 -12.06 -13.99 7.35
C GLN A 436 -12.32 -14.83 6.08
N PHE A 437 -13.01 -14.27 5.08
CA PHE A 437 -13.16 -14.91 3.77
C PHE A 437 -11.85 -14.91 2.98
N THR A 438 -11.13 -13.79 2.91
CA THR A 438 -9.84 -13.74 2.18
C THR A 438 -8.83 -14.74 2.74
N ASP A 439 -8.83 -14.92 4.06
CA ASP A 439 -7.99 -15.86 4.79
C ASP A 439 -8.50 -17.31 4.68
N SER A 440 -9.53 -17.57 3.85
CA SER A 440 -10.11 -18.90 3.59
C SER A 440 -10.60 -19.62 4.86
N HIS A 441 -11.16 -18.89 5.83
CA HIS A 441 -11.71 -19.51 7.03
C HIS A 441 -12.91 -20.40 6.68
N PRO A 442 -12.98 -21.64 7.20
CA PRO A 442 -14.06 -22.58 6.89
C PRO A 442 -15.45 -21.99 7.15
N GLY A 443 -16.37 -22.18 6.19
CA GLY A 443 -17.78 -21.79 6.30
C GLY A 443 -18.08 -20.30 6.05
N LYS A 444 -17.06 -19.43 6.00
CA LYS A 444 -17.29 -17.97 5.87
C LYS A 444 -17.81 -17.54 4.50
N ALA A 445 -17.40 -18.24 3.45
CA ALA A 445 -17.94 -18.05 2.11
C ALA A 445 -19.47 -18.26 2.08
N ARG A 446 -19.93 -19.35 2.70
CA ARG A 446 -21.36 -19.66 2.84
C ARG A 446 -22.11 -18.63 3.68
N ASP A 447 -21.53 -18.18 4.79
CA ASP A 447 -22.12 -17.12 5.63
C ASP A 447 -22.31 -15.81 4.84
N LEU A 448 -21.36 -15.47 3.96
CA LEU A 448 -21.44 -14.28 3.10
C LEU A 448 -22.48 -14.46 1.99
N ALA A 449 -22.46 -15.59 1.28
CA ALA A 449 -23.41 -15.90 0.23
C ALA A 449 -24.87 -15.94 0.72
N ALA A 450 -25.09 -16.42 1.95
CA ALA A 450 -26.41 -16.45 2.57
C ALA A 450 -26.90 -15.05 3.01
N GLN A 451 -25.98 -14.18 3.44
CA GLN A 451 -26.34 -12.85 3.95
C GLN A 451 -26.53 -11.82 2.82
N TYR A 452 -25.80 -11.95 1.72
CA TYR A 452 -25.70 -10.91 0.70
C TYR A 452 -26.14 -11.44 -0.66
N GLN A 453 -26.96 -10.66 -1.36
CA GLN A 453 -27.29 -10.94 -2.76
C GLN A 453 -26.11 -10.54 -3.64
N ILE A 454 -25.31 -11.52 -4.04
CA ILE A 454 -24.13 -11.33 -4.88
C ILE A 454 -24.44 -11.87 -6.27
N ASP A 455 -24.27 -11.01 -7.28
CA ASP A 455 -24.52 -11.35 -8.68
C ASP A 455 -23.21 -11.63 -9.42
N LEU A 456 -22.15 -10.93 -9.03
CA LEU A 456 -20.85 -10.94 -9.66
C LEU A 456 -19.77 -11.04 -8.59
N ALA A 457 -18.66 -11.70 -8.89
CA ALA A 457 -17.44 -11.59 -8.08
C ALA A 457 -16.25 -11.23 -8.95
N ILE A 458 -15.36 -10.37 -8.46
CA ILE A 458 -14.09 -10.05 -9.10
C ILE A 458 -13.00 -10.40 -8.10
N TRP A 459 -12.14 -11.34 -8.47
CA TRP A 459 -11.13 -11.87 -7.57
C TRP A 459 -9.80 -12.14 -8.27
N PRO A 460 -8.64 -11.90 -7.61
CA PRO A 460 -7.35 -12.29 -8.16
C PRO A 460 -7.25 -13.80 -8.32
N PHE A 461 -6.25 -14.26 -9.08
CA PHE A 461 -5.93 -15.68 -9.19
C PHE A 461 -5.58 -16.25 -7.81
N SER A 462 -6.48 -17.07 -7.25
CA SER A 462 -6.30 -17.73 -5.95
C SER A 462 -7.11 -19.01 -5.92
N LYS A 463 -6.42 -20.15 -5.70
CA LYS A 463 -7.00 -21.50 -5.71
C LYS A 463 -8.17 -21.63 -4.72
N LEU A 464 -7.97 -21.23 -3.47
CA LEU A 464 -8.94 -21.43 -2.39
C LEU A 464 -10.20 -20.58 -2.57
N THR A 465 -10.04 -19.32 -2.96
CA THR A 465 -11.20 -18.45 -3.18
C THR A 465 -11.90 -18.75 -4.49
N HIS A 466 -11.19 -19.20 -5.53
CA HIS A 466 -11.81 -19.72 -6.76
C HIS A 466 -12.82 -20.84 -6.44
N LEU A 467 -12.38 -21.84 -5.67
CA LEU A 467 -13.23 -22.95 -5.24
C LEU A 467 -14.41 -22.47 -4.37
N SER A 468 -14.15 -21.54 -3.44
CA SER A 468 -15.18 -21.01 -2.55
C SER A 468 -16.23 -20.18 -3.30
N ILE A 469 -15.81 -19.37 -4.28
CA ILE A 469 -16.71 -18.58 -5.15
C ILE A 469 -17.57 -19.52 -6.00
N GLY A 470 -16.95 -20.52 -6.65
CA GLY A 470 -17.68 -21.52 -7.43
C GLY A 470 -18.70 -22.28 -6.61
N LYS A 471 -18.29 -22.81 -5.46
CA LYS A 471 -19.13 -23.70 -4.64
C LYS A 471 -20.15 -22.98 -3.77
N ASP A 472 -19.72 -21.99 -3.00
CA ASP A 472 -20.57 -21.38 -1.97
C ASP A 472 -21.39 -20.19 -2.51
N PHE A 473 -20.86 -19.45 -3.50
CA PHE A 473 -21.61 -18.35 -4.15
C PHE A 473 -22.35 -18.82 -5.42
N ASN A 474 -22.08 -20.03 -5.90
CA ASN A 474 -22.65 -20.60 -7.13
C ASN A 474 -22.42 -19.68 -8.35
N LEU A 475 -21.19 -19.17 -8.49
CA LEU A 475 -20.77 -18.30 -9.59
C LEU A 475 -19.65 -18.97 -10.39
N THR A 476 -19.76 -18.96 -11.70
CA THR A 476 -18.78 -19.54 -12.62
C THR A 476 -17.98 -18.43 -13.33
N PRO A 477 -16.73 -18.68 -13.75
CA PRO A 477 -15.91 -17.73 -14.48
C PRO A 477 -16.57 -17.30 -15.80
N GLU A 478 -16.73 -15.99 -15.98
CA GLU A 478 -17.29 -15.38 -17.19
C GLU A 478 -16.23 -14.69 -18.02
N TYR A 479 -15.29 -14.01 -17.37
CA TYR A 479 -14.18 -13.32 -18.03
C TYR A 479 -12.91 -13.47 -17.20
N ILE A 480 -11.82 -13.92 -17.83
CA ILE A 480 -10.52 -14.09 -17.17
C ILE A 480 -9.62 -12.97 -17.65
N GLY A 481 -9.45 -11.95 -16.82
CA GLY A 481 -8.55 -10.85 -17.09
C GLY A 481 -7.08 -11.22 -16.88
N SER A 482 -6.24 -10.22 -17.06
CA SER A 482 -4.80 -10.24 -16.78
C SER A 482 -4.53 -10.54 -15.31
N SER A 483 -5.20 -9.86 -14.38
CA SER A 483 -4.94 -9.95 -12.94
C SER A 483 -6.08 -10.56 -12.12
N ASN A 484 -7.28 -10.61 -12.68
CA ASN A 484 -8.50 -10.95 -11.96
C ASN A 484 -9.45 -11.79 -12.83
N VAL A 485 -10.22 -12.64 -12.19
CA VAL A 485 -11.32 -13.39 -12.79
C VAL A 485 -12.63 -12.73 -12.37
N LEU A 486 -13.49 -12.47 -13.36
CA LEU A 486 -14.89 -12.13 -13.18
C LEU A 486 -15.72 -13.40 -13.16
N TYR A 487 -16.50 -13.58 -12.11
CA TYR A 487 -17.45 -14.67 -11.95
C TYR A 487 -18.88 -14.14 -12.03
N SER A 488 -19.79 -14.95 -12.57
CA SER A 488 -21.23 -14.66 -12.60
C SER A 488 -22.04 -15.95 -12.65
N LYS A 489 -23.37 -15.84 -12.57
CA LYS A 489 -24.29 -16.98 -12.69
C LYS A 489 -24.31 -17.62 -14.08
N THR A 490 -23.80 -16.94 -15.10
CA THR A 490 -23.84 -17.36 -16.51
C THR A 490 -22.45 -17.55 -17.09
N GLY A 491 -21.41 -17.60 -16.26
CA GLY A 491 -20.04 -17.82 -16.71
C GLY A 491 -19.88 -19.19 -17.38
N GLY A 492 -19.09 -19.25 -18.44
CA GLY A 492 -18.85 -20.45 -19.23
C GLY A 492 -17.37 -20.76 -19.46
N LEU A 493 -16.48 -20.21 -18.62
CA LEU A 493 -15.03 -20.39 -18.71
C LEU A 493 -14.46 -21.18 -17.52
N GLN A 494 -15.25 -22.09 -16.94
CA GLN A 494 -14.85 -22.85 -15.74
C GLN A 494 -13.58 -23.66 -16.01
N GLU A 495 -13.54 -24.41 -17.11
CA GLU A 495 -12.42 -25.29 -17.47
C GLU A 495 -11.12 -24.51 -17.70
N ILE A 496 -11.19 -23.33 -18.33
CA ILE A 496 -10.01 -22.47 -18.52
C ILE A 496 -9.53 -21.90 -17.19
N ALA A 497 -10.45 -21.44 -16.33
CA ALA A 497 -10.06 -20.93 -15.02
C ALA A 497 -9.44 -22.03 -14.15
N ASP A 498 -9.98 -23.24 -14.17
CA ASP A 498 -9.45 -24.40 -13.45
C ASP A 498 -8.03 -24.74 -13.92
N ILE A 499 -7.77 -24.71 -15.22
CA ILE A 499 -6.42 -24.91 -15.79
C ILE A 499 -5.44 -23.82 -15.33
N LEU A 500 -5.88 -22.57 -15.23
CA LEU A 500 -5.01 -21.49 -14.77
C LEU A 500 -4.74 -21.54 -13.26
N MET A 501 -5.72 -21.97 -12.46
CA MET A 501 -5.58 -22.11 -11.00
C MET A 501 -4.85 -23.40 -10.59
N PHE A 502 -5.07 -24.47 -11.35
CA PHE A 502 -4.58 -25.84 -11.12
C PHE A 502 -3.91 -26.40 -12.39
N PRO A 503 -2.78 -25.82 -12.84
CA PRO A 503 -2.18 -26.17 -14.12
C PRO A 503 -1.70 -27.62 -14.22
N SER A 504 -1.43 -28.29 -13.10
CA SER A 504 -1.13 -29.73 -13.09
C SER A 504 -2.31 -30.61 -13.53
N CYS A 505 -3.55 -30.11 -13.41
CA CYS A 505 -4.75 -30.81 -13.87
C CYS A 505 -5.07 -30.58 -15.35
N THR A 506 -4.25 -29.80 -16.05
CA THR A 506 -4.47 -29.46 -17.47
C THR A 506 -4.76 -30.65 -18.37
N PRO A 507 -3.98 -31.75 -18.35
CA PRO A 507 -4.22 -32.89 -19.24
C PRO A 507 -5.65 -33.45 -19.11
N LYS A 508 -6.09 -33.68 -17.87
CA LYS A 508 -7.43 -34.23 -17.57
C LYS A 508 -8.56 -33.28 -17.95
N ILE A 509 -8.38 -31.98 -17.70
CA ILE A 509 -9.41 -30.98 -18.00
C ILE A 509 -9.59 -30.86 -19.52
N ILE A 510 -8.51 -30.85 -20.30
CA ILE A 510 -8.56 -30.75 -21.77
C ILE A 510 -9.33 -31.90 -22.40
N GLU A 511 -9.24 -33.13 -21.85
CA GLU A 511 -9.99 -34.29 -22.34
C GLU A 511 -11.51 -34.09 -22.27
N HIS A 512 -12.00 -33.38 -21.25
CA HIS A 512 -13.43 -33.17 -20.99
C HIS A 512 -13.95 -31.83 -21.51
N MET A 513 -13.04 -30.96 -21.93
CA MET A 513 -13.29 -29.58 -22.32
C MET A 513 -13.99 -29.48 -23.68
N ASN A 514 -15.11 -28.75 -23.73
CA ASN A 514 -15.78 -28.44 -25.00
C ASN A 514 -15.11 -27.24 -25.70
N LYS A 515 -14.05 -27.55 -26.47
CA LYS A 515 -13.22 -26.57 -27.19
C LYS A 515 -14.01 -25.62 -28.10
N ASN A 516 -14.99 -26.14 -28.85
CA ASN A 516 -15.81 -25.33 -29.75
C ASN A 516 -16.66 -24.30 -28.98
N LYS A 517 -17.31 -24.73 -27.90
CA LYS A 517 -18.13 -23.85 -27.06
C LYS A 517 -17.28 -22.75 -26.41
N MET A 518 -16.09 -23.09 -25.92
CA MET A 518 -15.20 -22.09 -25.34
C MET A 518 -14.73 -21.06 -26.37
N LYS A 519 -14.36 -21.51 -27.57
CA LYS A 519 -13.96 -20.62 -28.66
C LYS A 519 -15.09 -19.66 -29.03
N GLU A 520 -16.33 -20.14 -29.10
CA GLU A 520 -17.52 -19.32 -29.31
C GLU A 520 -17.68 -18.27 -28.19
N ILE A 521 -17.53 -18.67 -26.92
CA ILE A 521 -17.61 -17.75 -25.78
C ILE A 521 -16.53 -16.68 -25.88
N ILE A 522 -15.27 -17.06 -26.12
CA ILE A 522 -14.13 -16.13 -26.22
C ILE A 522 -14.34 -15.16 -27.39
N ASP A 523 -14.69 -15.67 -28.57
CA ASP A 523 -14.92 -14.84 -29.76
C ASP A 523 -16.13 -13.90 -29.62
N ALA A 524 -17.11 -14.25 -28.78
CA ALA A 524 -18.27 -13.39 -28.48
C ALA A 524 -17.95 -12.26 -27.47
N GLN A 525 -16.84 -12.32 -26.74
CA GLN A 525 -16.48 -11.29 -25.76
C GLN A 525 -16.19 -9.94 -26.40
N LYS A 526 -16.55 -8.86 -25.69
CA LYS A 526 -16.28 -7.48 -26.09
C LYS A 526 -15.68 -6.72 -24.90
N PRO A 527 -14.42 -6.24 -24.96
CA PRO A 527 -13.44 -6.57 -25.99
C PRO A 527 -13.09 -8.08 -25.99
N ARG A 528 -12.67 -8.60 -27.15
CA ARG A 528 -12.24 -10.00 -27.23
C ARG A 528 -10.99 -10.20 -26.40
N ASN A 529 -10.94 -11.31 -25.66
CA ASN A 529 -9.76 -11.68 -24.90
C ASN A 529 -8.75 -12.41 -25.79
N GLU A 530 -7.83 -11.64 -26.39
CA GLU A 530 -6.80 -12.19 -27.28
C GLU A 530 -5.88 -13.17 -26.55
N ILE A 531 -5.57 -12.95 -25.27
CA ILE A 531 -4.69 -13.84 -24.50
C ILE A 531 -5.34 -15.22 -24.33
N LEU A 532 -6.62 -15.27 -23.96
CA LEU A 532 -7.34 -16.55 -23.85
C LEU A 532 -7.49 -17.24 -25.20
N LYS A 533 -7.68 -16.47 -26.28
CA LYS A 533 -7.73 -17.03 -27.63
C LYS A 533 -6.41 -17.69 -28.00
N GLU A 534 -5.28 -17.01 -27.78
CA GLU A 534 -3.94 -17.56 -28.04
C GLU A 534 -3.64 -18.76 -27.16
N LEU A 535 -4.01 -18.73 -25.87
CA LEU A 535 -3.89 -19.88 -24.98
C LEU A 535 -4.68 -21.08 -25.51
N THR A 536 -5.95 -20.87 -25.87
CA THR A 536 -6.83 -21.94 -26.37
C THR A 536 -6.26 -22.54 -27.66
N PHE A 537 -5.76 -21.70 -28.57
CA PHE A 537 -5.09 -22.14 -29.78
C PHE A 537 -3.79 -22.91 -29.51
N ALA A 538 -2.99 -22.46 -28.54
CA ALA A 538 -1.73 -23.10 -28.15
C ALA A 538 -1.95 -24.48 -27.48
N LEU A 539 -3.07 -24.64 -26.76
CA LEU A 539 -3.49 -25.93 -26.20
C LEU A 539 -4.02 -26.91 -27.27
N GLU A 540 -4.43 -26.42 -28.44
CA GLU A 540 -4.91 -27.23 -29.57
C GLU A 540 -3.82 -27.60 -30.59
N SER A 541 -2.85 -26.73 -30.82
CA SER A 541 -1.86 -26.87 -31.90
C SER A 541 -0.59 -27.61 -31.43
N VAL A 542 -0.25 -28.72 -32.11
CA VAL A 542 0.84 -29.63 -31.74
C VAL A 542 2.26 -29.12 -32.13
N PRO A 543 2.51 -28.40 -33.24
CA PRO A 543 3.91 -28.03 -33.57
C PRO A 543 4.38 -26.62 -33.16
N VAL A 544 3.48 -25.66 -32.88
CA VAL A 544 3.85 -24.21 -32.84
C VAL A 544 3.56 -23.50 -31.50
N GLY A 545 2.84 -24.14 -30.58
CA GLY A 545 2.10 -23.38 -29.57
C GLY A 545 2.90 -22.72 -28.44
N VAL A 546 4.16 -23.09 -28.13
CA VAL A 546 4.95 -22.34 -27.13
C VAL A 546 5.62 -21.11 -27.77
N ASP A 547 6.16 -21.24 -28.98
CA ASP A 547 6.78 -20.12 -29.70
C ASP A 547 5.77 -19.05 -30.10
N GLY A 548 4.65 -19.47 -30.72
CA GLY A 548 3.57 -18.55 -31.07
C GLY A 548 2.99 -17.86 -29.84
N PHE A 549 2.84 -18.59 -28.72
CA PHE A 549 2.40 -17.99 -27.47
C PHE A 549 3.42 -16.96 -26.95
N LEU A 550 4.71 -17.31 -26.86
CA LEU A 550 5.76 -16.39 -26.40
C LEU A 550 5.88 -15.14 -27.29
N GLU A 551 5.75 -15.27 -28.61
CA GLU A 551 5.74 -14.13 -29.54
C GLU A 551 4.50 -13.23 -29.35
N SER A 552 3.32 -13.83 -29.14
CA SER A 552 2.07 -13.13 -28.83
C SER A 552 2.07 -12.45 -27.45
N THR A 553 2.87 -12.97 -26.50
CA THR A 553 3.00 -12.43 -25.14
C THR A 553 3.76 -11.10 -25.03
N ASN A 554 4.19 -10.49 -26.15
CA ASN A 554 4.60 -9.08 -26.15
C ASN A 554 3.52 -8.15 -25.55
N LEU A 555 2.25 -8.59 -25.54
CA LEU A 555 1.11 -7.95 -24.86
C LEU A 555 1.16 -8.03 -23.32
N MET A 556 1.90 -8.97 -22.72
CA MET A 556 2.02 -9.20 -21.27
C MET A 556 3.36 -8.71 -20.65
N LYS A 557 4.14 -7.91 -21.40
CA LYS A 557 5.51 -7.46 -21.03
C LYS A 557 5.67 -6.87 -19.62
N ASN A 558 4.59 -6.41 -19.00
CA ASN A 558 4.65 -5.67 -17.74
C ASN A 558 4.32 -6.48 -16.49
N SER A 559 4.00 -7.78 -16.58
CA SER A 559 3.81 -8.60 -15.37
C SER A 559 4.29 -10.03 -15.55
N ILE A 560 5.33 -10.31 -14.77
CA ILE A 560 6.00 -11.61 -14.69
C ILE A 560 5.04 -12.70 -14.19
N PHE A 561 4.14 -12.37 -13.26
CA PHE A 561 3.19 -13.32 -12.68
C PHE A 561 2.22 -13.89 -13.72
N TYR A 562 1.77 -13.05 -14.67
CA TYR A 562 0.79 -13.46 -15.67
C TYR A 562 1.40 -14.40 -16.71
N ARG A 563 2.61 -14.08 -17.18
CA ARG A 563 3.30 -14.95 -18.12
C ARG A 563 3.40 -16.39 -17.60
N ASP A 564 3.80 -16.55 -16.35
CA ASP A 564 3.98 -17.87 -15.75
C ASP A 564 2.64 -18.60 -15.53
N ALA A 565 1.57 -17.89 -15.15
CA ALA A 565 0.24 -18.48 -14.98
C ALA A 565 -0.29 -19.11 -16.27
N TYR A 566 -0.06 -18.47 -17.43
CA TYR A 566 -0.49 -18.98 -18.73
C TYR A 566 0.49 -19.99 -19.36
N LEU A 567 1.79 -19.93 -19.04
CA LEU A 567 2.78 -20.89 -19.55
C LEU A 567 2.67 -22.26 -18.88
N ARG A 568 2.33 -22.33 -17.59
CA ARG A 568 2.24 -23.62 -16.87
C ARG A 568 1.26 -24.59 -17.51
N PRO A 569 0.02 -24.23 -17.89
CA PRO A 569 -0.88 -25.10 -18.65
C PRO A 569 -0.24 -25.72 -19.89
N LEU A 570 0.49 -24.93 -20.67
CA LEU A 570 1.18 -25.41 -21.88
C LEU A 570 2.26 -26.42 -21.53
N MET A 571 3.03 -26.17 -20.47
CA MET A 571 4.05 -27.08 -19.96
C MET A 571 3.44 -28.42 -19.51
N TYR A 572 2.41 -28.41 -18.66
CA TYR A 572 1.77 -29.65 -18.18
C TYR A 572 1.04 -30.41 -19.28
N SER A 573 0.46 -29.71 -20.25
CA SER A 573 -0.12 -30.33 -21.45
C SER A 573 0.97 -31.03 -22.29
N ALA A 574 2.10 -30.37 -22.55
CA ALA A 574 3.21 -30.95 -23.31
C ALA A 574 3.81 -32.19 -22.63
N ILE A 575 3.91 -32.19 -21.29
CA ILE A 575 4.34 -33.36 -20.51
C ILE A 575 3.45 -34.56 -20.78
N SER A 576 2.12 -34.38 -20.76
CA SER A 576 1.18 -35.49 -21.03
C SER A 576 1.21 -36.01 -22.46
N GLN A 577 1.80 -35.24 -23.38
CA GLN A 577 1.99 -35.63 -24.78
C GLN A 577 3.38 -36.21 -25.04
N GLU A 578 4.19 -36.41 -23.99
CA GLU A 578 5.58 -36.88 -24.07
C GLU A 578 6.49 -35.95 -24.93
N ASP A 579 6.15 -34.66 -25.01
CA ASP A 579 6.92 -33.65 -25.77
C ASP A 579 7.94 -32.95 -24.86
N TYR A 580 9.13 -33.54 -24.77
CA TYR A 580 10.22 -33.05 -23.92
C TYR A 580 10.70 -31.65 -24.29
N GLU A 581 10.96 -31.41 -25.58
CA GLU A 581 11.52 -30.15 -26.06
C GLU A 581 10.59 -28.98 -25.75
N ARG A 582 9.28 -29.16 -25.99
CA ARG A 582 8.28 -28.14 -25.69
C ARG A 582 8.11 -27.91 -24.20
N THR A 583 8.14 -28.98 -23.41
CA THR A 583 8.10 -28.88 -21.95
C THR A 583 9.29 -28.09 -21.41
N LYS A 584 10.51 -28.46 -21.83
CA LYS A 584 11.76 -27.80 -21.42
C LYS A 584 11.73 -26.33 -21.77
N LYS A 585 11.31 -25.99 -22.99
CA LYS A 585 11.17 -24.62 -23.46
C LYS A 585 10.17 -23.80 -22.64
N ALA A 586 8.99 -24.35 -22.36
CA ALA A 586 7.99 -23.68 -21.52
C ALA A 586 8.50 -23.47 -20.08
N PHE A 587 9.18 -24.47 -19.52
CA PHE A 587 9.79 -24.43 -18.20
C PHE A 587 10.93 -23.40 -18.09
N GLU A 588 11.78 -23.33 -19.10
CA GLU A 588 12.86 -22.33 -19.19
C GLU A 588 12.30 -20.91 -19.30
N ALA A 589 11.16 -20.74 -19.97
CA ALA A 589 10.45 -19.47 -20.07
C ALA A 589 9.70 -19.04 -18.79
N LEU A 590 9.60 -19.89 -17.76
CA LEU A 590 9.04 -19.48 -16.46
C LEU A 590 10.02 -18.57 -15.72
N SER A 591 9.56 -17.40 -15.29
CA SER A 591 10.35 -16.49 -14.44
C SER A 591 10.37 -16.96 -12.98
N ASN A 592 9.26 -17.48 -12.49
CA ASN A 592 9.04 -17.92 -11.12
C ASN A 592 8.61 -19.40 -11.11
N ARG A 593 9.59 -20.29 -10.97
CA ARG A 593 9.36 -21.74 -10.92
C ARG A 593 8.94 -22.15 -9.50
N SER A 594 7.83 -22.86 -9.37
CA SER A 594 7.38 -23.42 -8.10
C SER A 594 8.15 -24.72 -7.77
N THR A 595 8.05 -25.17 -6.52
CA THR A 595 8.56 -26.49 -6.09
C THR A 595 8.07 -27.60 -6.99
N LEU A 596 6.77 -27.56 -7.32
CA LEU A 596 6.12 -28.58 -8.14
C LEU A 596 6.66 -28.56 -9.57
N ASP A 597 6.86 -27.37 -10.16
CA ASP A 597 7.42 -27.24 -11.52
C ASP A 597 8.81 -27.88 -11.61
N LEU A 598 9.67 -27.63 -10.61
CA LEU A 598 11.01 -28.20 -10.57
C LEU A 598 10.99 -29.73 -10.45
N ILE A 599 10.13 -30.27 -9.60
CA ILE A 599 10.05 -31.72 -9.38
C ILE A 599 9.49 -32.43 -10.62
N VAL A 600 8.41 -31.90 -11.20
CA VAL A 600 7.79 -32.47 -12.40
C VAL A 600 8.76 -32.44 -13.57
N MET A 601 9.51 -31.33 -13.74
CA MET A 601 10.53 -31.26 -14.79
C MET A 601 11.69 -32.24 -14.55
N ALA A 602 12.06 -32.51 -13.29
CA ALA A 602 13.08 -33.51 -12.99
C ALA A 602 12.64 -34.94 -13.36
N TYR A 603 11.36 -35.29 -13.14
CA TYR A 603 10.80 -36.56 -13.63
C TYR A 603 10.80 -36.61 -15.16
N ASN A 604 10.34 -35.55 -15.82
CA ASN A 604 10.30 -35.49 -17.28
C ASN A 604 11.70 -35.62 -17.91
N ALA A 605 12.72 -34.99 -17.33
CA ALA A 605 14.11 -35.11 -17.77
C ALA A 605 14.66 -36.55 -17.62
N ARG A 606 14.28 -37.24 -16.54
CA ARG A 606 14.63 -38.66 -16.33
C ARG A 606 14.06 -39.54 -17.44
N ASP A 607 12.77 -39.43 -17.69
CA ASP A 607 12.06 -40.28 -18.66
C ASP A 607 12.61 -40.05 -20.08
N ASN A 608 13.13 -38.85 -20.35
CA ASN A 608 13.82 -38.48 -21.58
C ASN A 608 15.35 -38.71 -21.58
N LYS A 609 15.91 -39.31 -20.52
CA LYS A 609 17.34 -39.64 -20.37
C LYS A 609 18.29 -38.43 -20.41
N ASP A 610 17.83 -37.23 -20.03
CA ASP A 610 18.65 -36.01 -19.86
C ASP A 610 19.16 -35.93 -18.41
N THR A 611 20.12 -36.79 -18.09
CA THR A 611 20.65 -37.01 -16.73
C THR A 611 21.29 -35.76 -16.12
N ASP A 612 21.95 -34.93 -16.94
CA ASP A 612 22.62 -33.69 -16.48
C ASP A 612 21.60 -32.63 -16.06
N PHE A 613 20.53 -32.47 -16.85
CA PHE A 613 19.46 -31.53 -16.52
C PHE A 613 18.66 -32.00 -15.30
N GLN A 614 18.33 -33.29 -15.23
CA GLN A 614 17.71 -33.90 -14.06
C GLN A 614 18.54 -33.68 -12.78
N THR A 615 19.85 -33.91 -12.86
CA THR A 615 20.79 -33.69 -11.75
C THR A 615 20.78 -32.24 -11.28
N SER A 616 20.83 -31.31 -12.22
CA SER A 616 20.81 -29.87 -11.93
C SER A 616 19.54 -29.43 -11.21
N LEU A 617 18.37 -29.94 -11.64
CA LEU A 617 17.09 -29.67 -10.99
C LEU A 617 17.02 -30.27 -9.58
N LEU A 618 17.51 -31.49 -9.39
CA LEU A 618 17.56 -32.12 -8.07
C LEU A 618 18.45 -31.37 -7.09
N VAL A 619 19.62 -30.90 -7.54
CA VAL A 619 20.49 -30.04 -6.74
C VAL A 619 19.79 -28.74 -6.38
N ALA A 620 19.13 -28.10 -7.35
CA ALA A 620 18.38 -26.87 -7.10
C ALA A 620 17.30 -27.10 -6.02
N VAL A 621 16.46 -28.12 -6.15
CA VAL A 621 15.40 -28.45 -5.20
C VAL A 621 15.95 -28.78 -3.80
N MET A 622 16.95 -29.67 -3.68
CA MET A 622 17.46 -30.11 -2.37
C MET A 622 18.32 -29.06 -1.64
N THR A 623 18.95 -28.13 -2.37
CA THR A 623 19.71 -27.04 -1.73
C THR A 623 18.80 -26.00 -1.09
N SER A 624 17.52 -25.95 -1.46
CA SER A 624 16.58 -24.91 -1.05
C SER A 624 17.04 -23.49 -1.38
N TYR A 625 18.01 -23.30 -2.27
CA TYR A 625 18.57 -21.97 -2.58
C TYR A 625 17.53 -21.01 -3.18
N TRP A 626 16.43 -21.55 -3.70
CA TRP A 626 15.29 -20.84 -4.27
C TRP A 626 14.10 -20.70 -3.29
N GLU A 627 14.15 -21.33 -2.11
CA GLU A 627 13.17 -21.15 -1.04
C GLU A 627 13.34 -19.73 -0.47
N ASP A 628 12.42 -18.83 -0.82
CA ASP A 628 12.14 -17.65 0.00
C ASP A 628 11.01 -18.04 0.97
N SER A 629 10.71 -17.17 1.94
CA SER A 629 9.55 -17.20 2.83
C SER A 629 8.16 -17.32 2.16
N SER A 630 8.10 -17.51 0.83
CA SER A 630 6.86 -17.71 0.09
C SER A 630 6.30 -19.12 0.31
N PRO A 631 5.03 -19.28 0.76
CA PRO A 631 4.42 -20.58 1.03
C PRO A 631 4.50 -21.56 -0.14
N GLU A 632 4.34 -21.08 -1.38
CA GLU A 632 4.38 -21.90 -2.61
C GLU A 632 5.75 -22.51 -2.93
N ARG A 633 6.80 -22.02 -2.27
CA ARG A 633 8.18 -22.51 -2.45
C ARG A 633 8.66 -23.36 -1.29
N LEU A 634 7.94 -23.40 -0.17
CA LEU A 634 8.30 -24.22 0.98
C LEU A 634 8.08 -25.69 0.65
N ILE A 635 9.12 -26.51 0.84
CA ILE A 635 9.01 -27.94 0.61
C ILE A 635 8.17 -28.61 1.72
N THR A 636 7.02 -29.15 1.35
CA THR A 636 6.18 -29.95 2.26
C THR A 636 6.78 -31.33 2.52
N ARG A 637 6.35 -32.00 3.60
CA ARG A 637 6.83 -33.35 3.91
C ARG A 637 6.55 -34.35 2.77
N PRO A 638 5.35 -34.39 2.14
CA PRO A 638 5.11 -35.21 0.96
C PRO A 638 6.06 -34.91 -0.21
N GLN A 639 6.29 -33.63 -0.54
CA GLN A 639 7.23 -33.23 -1.58
C GLN A 639 8.65 -33.71 -1.29
N ALA A 640 9.12 -33.55 -0.04
CA ALA A 640 10.44 -33.99 0.37
C ALA A 640 10.62 -35.52 0.26
N VAL A 641 9.58 -36.33 0.53
CA VAL A 641 9.62 -37.78 0.27
C VAL A 641 9.87 -38.06 -1.21
N LYS A 642 9.14 -37.37 -2.09
CA LYS A 642 9.26 -37.55 -3.55
C LYS A 642 10.60 -37.11 -4.12
N ILE A 643 11.14 -35.99 -3.63
CA ILE A 643 12.48 -35.53 -4.00
C ILE A 643 13.54 -36.60 -3.68
N LEU A 644 13.40 -37.28 -2.54
CA LEU A 644 14.31 -38.37 -2.14
C LEU A 644 14.08 -39.65 -2.96
N GLU A 645 12.85 -39.98 -3.34
CA GLU A 645 12.55 -41.11 -4.26
C GLU A 645 13.19 -40.87 -5.64
N LEU A 646 13.08 -39.65 -6.18
CA LEU A 646 13.75 -39.23 -7.43
C LEU A 646 15.27 -39.38 -7.35
N TYR A 647 15.86 -38.85 -6.28
CA TYR A 647 17.30 -38.96 -6.05
C TYR A 647 17.75 -40.42 -6.01
N THR A 648 17.01 -41.28 -5.31
CA THR A 648 17.37 -42.69 -5.17
C THR A 648 17.34 -43.40 -6.52
N THR A 649 16.40 -43.06 -7.38
CA THR A 649 16.32 -43.58 -8.75
C THR A 649 17.53 -43.13 -9.58
N LEU A 650 17.86 -41.83 -9.56
CA LEU A 650 19.01 -41.28 -10.29
C LEU A 650 20.35 -41.86 -9.81
N ALA A 651 20.50 -42.08 -8.50
CA ALA A 651 21.70 -42.66 -7.90
C ALA A 651 21.91 -44.15 -8.26
N LEU A 652 20.84 -44.85 -8.70
CA LEU A 652 20.95 -46.20 -9.26
C LEU A 652 21.40 -46.17 -10.73
N ASP A 653 21.06 -45.11 -11.45
CA ASP A 653 21.37 -44.94 -12.89
C ASP A 653 22.75 -44.30 -13.15
N THR A 654 23.33 -43.60 -12.17
CA THR A 654 24.60 -42.87 -12.30
C THR A 654 25.64 -43.40 -11.32
N GLU A 655 26.84 -43.75 -11.80
CA GLU A 655 27.96 -44.11 -10.92
C GLU A 655 28.24 -42.98 -9.91
N SER A 656 28.51 -43.35 -8.66
CA SER A 656 28.31 -42.54 -7.46
C SER A 656 28.86 -41.10 -7.49
N ASN A 657 27.97 -40.11 -7.47
CA ASN A 657 28.31 -38.71 -7.21
C ASN A 657 28.24 -38.39 -5.70
N GLU A 658 29.40 -38.37 -5.04
CA GLU A 658 29.51 -38.15 -3.59
C GLU A 658 28.89 -36.81 -3.12
N GLY A 659 28.95 -35.78 -3.97
CA GLY A 659 28.36 -34.46 -3.68
C GLY A 659 26.83 -34.53 -3.56
N ILE A 660 26.16 -35.22 -4.48
CA ILE A 660 24.71 -35.41 -4.45
C ILE A 660 24.30 -36.30 -3.27
N ASN A 661 25.09 -37.34 -2.97
CA ASN A 661 24.85 -38.21 -1.81
C ASN A 661 24.91 -37.44 -0.48
N ASN A 662 25.86 -36.52 -0.35
CA ASN A 662 25.95 -35.62 0.80
C ASN A 662 24.74 -34.68 0.89
N LEU A 663 24.33 -34.10 -0.24
CA LEU A 663 23.18 -33.21 -0.30
C LEU A 663 21.88 -33.93 0.11
N ALA A 664 21.64 -35.12 -0.42
CA ALA A 664 20.44 -35.90 -0.12
C ALA A 664 20.38 -36.33 1.35
N ARG A 665 21.51 -36.71 1.97
CA ARG A 665 21.58 -36.98 3.42
C ARG A 665 21.25 -35.76 4.27
N ASN A 666 21.77 -34.59 3.89
CA ASN A 666 21.47 -33.35 4.60
C ASN A 666 20.00 -32.93 4.45
N PHE A 667 19.44 -33.10 3.25
CA PHE A 667 18.03 -32.83 2.96
C PHE A 667 17.09 -33.76 3.76
N SER A 668 17.36 -35.06 3.75
CA SER A 668 16.64 -36.07 4.55
C SER A 668 16.63 -35.71 6.04
N LYS A 669 17.79 -35.31 6.60
CA LYS A 669 17.89 -34.84 7.99
C LYS A 669 17.07 -33.58 8.25
N ARG A 670 17.14 -32.58 7.35
CA ARG A 670 16.40 -31.31 7.45
C ARG A 670 14.89 -31.55 7.55
N HIS A 671 14.35 -32.45 6.71
CA HIS A 671 12.91 -32.72 6.65
C HIS A 671 12.45 -33.90 7.53
N ARG A 672 13.36 -34.55 8.26
CA ARG A 672 13.08 -35.71 9.13
C ARG A 672 12.39 -36.86 8.39
N ILE A 673 12.94 -37.23 7.23
CA ILE A 673 12.42 -38.30 6.37
C ILE A 673 13.49 -39.37 6.21
N GLU A 674 13.12 -40.63 6.44
CA GLU A 674 13.99 -41.78 6.19
C GLU A 674 14.09 -42.05 4.67
N MET A 675 15.30 -42.26 4.18
CA MET A 675 15.52 -42.69 2.80
C MET A 675 15.05 -44.14 2.64
N ASN A 676 14.00 -44.35 1.84
CA ASN A 676 13.55 -45.68 1.49
C ASN A 676 13.81 -45.96 -0.01
N PRO A 677 14.84 -46.74 -0.36
CA PRO A 677 15.23 -46.98 -1.75
C PRO A 677 14.28 -47.88 -2.56
N SER A 678 13.20 -48.40 -1.94
CA SER A 678 12.36 -49.46 -2.53
C SER A 678 10.98 -49.00 -3.04
N ARG A 679 10.68 -47.69 -3.04
CA ARG A 679 9.46 -47.14 -3.65
C ARG A 679 9.78 -46.45 -4.97
N SER A 680 9.41 -47.08 -6.08
CA SER A 680 9.25 -46.36 -7.35
C SER A 680 7.86 -45.73 -7.38
N THR A 681 7.76 -44.48 -7.82
CA THR A 681 6.47 -43.87 -8.17
C THR A 681 6.51 -43.30 -9.58
N SER A 682 5.42 -43.54 -10.31
CA SER A 682 5.16 -42.97 -11.64
C SER A 682 4.74 -41.51 -11.58
N LEU A 683 4.90 -40.81 -12.71
CA LEU A 683 4.41 -39.44 -12.93
C LEU A 683 2.88 -39.32 -12.73
N ASP A 684 2.13 -40.40 -12.98
CA ASP A 684 0.67 -40.45 -12.75
C ASP A 684 0.28 -40.28 -11.28
N ASN A 685 1.18 -40.63 -10.35
CA ASN A 685 0.97 -40.37 -8.92
C ASN A 685 1.24 -38.91 -8.54
N TYR A 686 1.80 -38.11 -9.45
CA TYR A 686 2.08 -36.68 -9.29
C TYR A 686 0.95 -35.82 -9.84
N ILE A 687 0.37 -36.23 -10.97
CA ILE A 687 -0.84 -35.64 -11.53
C ILE A 687 -2.00 -36.16 -10.69
N TYR A 688 -2.32 -35.42 -9.62
CA TYR A 688 -3.30 -35.78 -8.58
C TYR A 688 -4.63 -36.26 -9.17
N THR A 689 -4.72 -37.55 -9.46
CA THR A 689 -5.73 -38.15 -10.31
C THR A 689 -7.10 -37.91 -9.65
N ASP A 690 -7.19 -38.19 -8.36
CA ASP A 690 -8.36 -37.97 -7.51
C ASP A 690 -8.70 -36.49 -7.30
N HIS A 691 -7.70 -35.61 -7.13
CA HIS A 691 -7.93 -34.18 -6.95
C HIS A 691 -8.50 -33.55 -8.23
N CYS A 692 -7.90 -33.84 -9.38
CA CYS A 692 -8.38 -33.34 -10.66
C CYS A 692 -9.77 -33.89 -11.01
N GLU A 693 -10.09 -35.13 -10.61
CA GLU A 693 -11.46 -35.69 -10.71
C GLU A 693 -12.46 -35.00 -9.78
N SER A 694 -12.04 -34.64 -8.57
CA SER A 694 -12.86 -33.88 -7.63
C SER A 694 -13.18 -32.46 -8.15
N LEU A 695 -12.23 -31.84 -8.87
CA LEU A 695 -12.44 -30.54 -9.55
C LEU A 695 -13.50 -30.67 -10.64
N LEU A 696 -13.37 -31.67 -11.53
CA LEU A 696 -14.31 -31.89 -12.64
C LEU A 696 -15.73 -32.21 -12.19
N SER A 697 -15.90 -32.91 -11.07
CA SER A 697 -17.22 -33.31 -10.56
C SER A 697 -17.90 -32.24 -9.70
N MET A 698 -17.21 -31.17 -9.30
CA MET A 698 -17.64 -30.16 -8.32
C MET A 698 -18.19 -30.75 -6.99
N SER A 699 -17.98 -32.06 -6.75
CA SER A 699 -18.73 -32.86 -5.77
C SER A 699 -17.98 -33.10 -4.46
N GLY A 700 -16.68 -32.79 -4.43
CA GLY A 700 -15.82 -32.94 -3.26
C GLY A 700 -15.40 -31.60 -2.65
N ALA A 701 -15.15 -31.57 -1.34
CA ALA A 701 -14.13 -30.65 -0.85
C ALA A 701 -12.80 -31.17 -1.41
N PRO A 702 -12.01 -30.36 -2.12
CA PRO A 702 -10.72 -30.82 -2.59
C PRO A 702 -9.92 -31.33 -1.37
N LEU A 703 -9.35 -32.52 -1.50
CA LEU A 703 -8.74 -33.24 -0.39
C LEU A 703 -7.70 -32.36 0.33
N PRO A 704 -7.45 -32.56 1.64
CA PRO A 704 -6.61 -31.69 2.48
C PRO A 704 -5.13 -31.52 2.07
N ASP A 705 -4.74 -32.00 0.89
CA ASP A 705 -3.44 -31.75 0.27
C ASP A 705 -3.38 -30.39 -0.48
N ILE A 706 -4.33 -29.47 -0.23
CA ILE A 706 -4.24 -28.07 -0.68
C ILE A 706 -3.33 -27.24 0.24
N ALA A 707 -2.15 -27.79 0.55
CA ALA A 707 -0.99 -27.04 1.00
C ALA A 707 0.15 -27.19 -0.02
N PHE A 708 -0.20 -27.15 -1.31
CA PHE A 708 0.71 -27.04 -2.46
C PHE A 708 0.59 -25.67 -3.14
#